data_AF-A0A7C5IRU9-F1
#
_entry.id   AF-A0A7C5IRU9-F1
#
_cell.length_a   1.000
_cell.length_b   1.000
_cell.length_c   1.000
_cell.angle_alpha   90.00
_cell.angle_beta   90.00
_cell.angle_gamma   90.00
#
_symmetry.space_group_name_H-M   'P 1'
#
loop_
_entity.id
_entity.type
_entity.pdbx_description
1 polymer ?
#
loop_
_entity_poly.entity_id
_entity_poly.type
_entity_poly.pdbx_seq_one_letter_code
_entity_poly.pdbx_strand_id
1 'polypeptide(L)'
;MPKPLNQIEFAALQEATKSERLSLKTAQSQFQAARANLAQISNALQEELAKGNNADAATVSSLQRDHDATESNINDFQQSIFAAENKINANIDEILFELDPRALVGFLEDRVPIFMMPLRVETRFMTVKHIARIAPAQMEGLPRPKLQMQGGTVVRVPNRVSVEQAFAYYSEMPKIEDSHELWVRIFPDDIAIHTHEKALTQIEITAGITFWDHIWYAGPDDDLRIGAWRGLVSGRGPERAAWVANATRPNNYASQPTVTTPPGGTLPVLPDYPSPTLKDGSWSEMPHSRVMPDRVVVRAYQGENYRELVGKPIPDPLPLSLDPADDANTIDTTGGDLKLPEKLRWMQDFEEAEKIGMGIRIPLSTLERSTGFTKIIVAGVKTSANKDEGKDLIEDLIENHHYTKSGFSIVAQGTPTNNTDDAVTGHTEDTSDDERLFEIETGANLFEGTTNVSEMTDGQYLADALGIDYDVVQHIRDANIMDIKEAMCMNTALWPTTLGYYLRHLLHPMFTPSEIAKVKSHFNSNVLGRGKIPAIRVGSQPYGILATTAFSKLAYSTTSGQEGLLAKMHSRLLTPMSKVWDGLLGQVARASGIVNPNEKNKQFLEIIGLHPSSVEFYQRFASGSYFLWNLYNYSQFIQGATSPATVSYASSLQFATAFTNIGLTSLHAPRVFDLTYVSEHKFLNGPVIDPLKFSESRSIKPMGSNGENYIDWLIMSNWEQVRSEDFSNIGA
;
A
#
# COMPACT_ATOMS: atom_id res chain seq x y z
N MET A 1 -22.87 -18.68 29.60
CA MET A 1 -22.58 -18.27 28.21
C MET A 1 -22.65 -16.77 28.18
N PRO A 2 -21.56 -16.06 27.85
CA PRO A 2 -21.62 -14.62 27.62
C PRO A 2 -22.62 -14.32 26.51
N LYS A 3 -23.36 -13.22 26.68
CA LYS A 3 -24.32 -12.74 25.69
C LYS A 3 -23.55 -12.34 24.43
N PRO A 4 -23.99 -12.70 23.22
CA PRO A 4 -23.35 -12.24 22.00
C PRO A 4 -23.41 -10.71 21.94
N LEU A 5 -22.27 -10.11 21.60
CA LEU A 5 -22.09 -8.67 21.45
C LEU A 5 -23.10 -8.12 20.44
N ASN A 6 -23.85 -7.08 20.82
CA ASN A 6 -24.71 -6.36 19.88
C ASN A 6 -23.98 -5.16 19.25
N GLN A 7 -24.56 -4.57 18.21
CA GLN A 7 -23.92 -3.49 17.45
C GLN A 7 -23.61 -2.24 18.29
N ILE A 8 -24.42 -1.92 19.31
CA ILE A 8 -24.19 -0.78 20.21
C ILE A 8 -23.03 -1.10 21.16
N GLU A 9 -23.01 -2.31 21.73
CA GLU A 9 -21.90 -2.79 22.57
C GLU A 9 -20.58 -2.81 21.77
N PHE A 10 -20.62 -3.22 20.50
CA PHE A 10 -19.45 -3.28 19.62
C PHE A 10 -18.89 -1.87 19.34
N ALA A 11 -19.75 -0.92 18.96
CA ALA A 11 -19.35 0.46 18.75
C ALA A 11 -18.80 1.13 20.03
N ALA A 12 -19.39 0.81 21.20
CA ALA A 12 -18.90 1.31 22.48
C ALA A 12 -17.50 0.78 22.84
N LEU A 13 -17.22 -0.50 22.53
CA LEU A 13 -15.89 -1.07 22.72
C LEU A 13 -14.86 -0.47 21.75
N GLN A 14 -15.23 -0.19 20.50
CA GLN A 14 -14.35 0.53 19.57
C GLN A 14 -13.99 1.92 20.13
N GLU A 15 -14.98 2.68 20.62
CA GLU A 15 -14.74 4.01 21.19
C GLU A 15 -13.89 3.96 22.47
N ALA A 16 -14.15 2.97 23.35
CA ALA A 16 -13.32 2.75 24.53
C ALA A 16 -11.88 2.39 24.15
N THR A 17 -11.68 1.58 23.11
CA THR A 17 -10.35 1.22 22.61
C THR A 17 -9.63 2.44 22.02
N LYS A 18 -10.33 3.27 21.25
CA LYS A 18 -9.81 4.55 20.72
C LYS A 18 -9.32 5.45 21.86
N SER A 19 -10.12 5.60 22.92
CA SER A 19 -9.77 6.43 24.08
C SER A 19 -8.52 5.92 24.82
N GLU A 20 -8.37 4.61 24.98
CA GLU A 20 -7.18 4.02 25.61
C GLU A 20 -5.93 4.12 24.71
N ARG A 21 -6.06 4.02 23.38
CA ARG A 21 -4.96 4.29 22.43
C ARG A 21 -4.50 5.74 22.46
N LEU A 22 -5.42 6.69 22.59
CA LEU A 22 -5.08 8.11 22.78
C LEU A 22 -4.36 8.33 24.12
N SER A 23 -4.82 7.67 25.18
CA SER A 23 -4.17 7.69 26.49
C SER A 23 -2.76 7.11 26.43
N LEU A 24 -2.56 6.01 25.70
CA LEU A 24 -1.25 5.42 25.43
C LEU A 24 -0.32 6.40 24.69
N LYS A 25 -0.79 7.04 23.60
CA LYS A 25 -0.02 8.05 22.84
C LYS A 25 0.40 9.23 23.75
N THR A 26 -0.50 9.68 24.63
CA THR A 26 -0.23 10.76 25.58
C THR A 26 0.80 10.35 26.63
N ALA A 27 0.64 9.18 27.24
CA ALA A 27 1.56 8.65 28.24
C ALA A 27 2.97 8.40 27.66
N GLN A 28 3.06 7.92 26.42
CA GLN A 28 4.32 7.78 25.68
C GLN A 28 5.01 9.13 25.49
N SER A 29 4.27 10.16 25.04
CA SER A 29 4.83 11.50 24.89
C SER A 29 5.31 12.10 26.22
N GLN A 30 4.58 11.87 27.31
CA GLN A 30 4.96 12.33 28.65
C GLN A 30 6.19 11.59 29.18
N PHE A 31 6.26 10.27 28.95
CA PHE A 31 7.42 9.45 29.28
C PHE A 31 8.69 9.95 28.58
N GLN A 32 8.62 10.24 27.28
CA GLN A 32 9.76 10.77 26.53
C GLN A 32 10.21 12.15 27.05
N ALA A 33 9.25 13.05 27.28
CA ALA A 33 9.54 14.36 27.85
C ALA A 33 10.18 14.27 29.24
N ALA A 34 9.70 13.36 30.10
CA ALA A 34 10.24 13.14 31.44
C ALA A 34 11.66 12.56 31.39
N ARG A 35 11.95 11.62 30.49
CA ARG A 35 13.31 11.10 30.26
C ARG A 35 14.27 12.18 29.81
N ALA A 36 13.85 13.02 28.87
CA ALA A 36 14.67 14.11 28.39
C ALA A 36 14.97 15.14 29.49
N ASN A 37 13.96 15.46 30.32
CA ASN A 37 14.15 16.31 31.50
C ASN A 37 15.10 15.68 32.52
N LEU A 38 14.97 14.37 32.79
CA LEU A 38 15.89 13.65 33.67
C LEU A 38 17.33 13.77 33.16
N ALA A 39 17.57 13.53 31.86
CA ALA A 39 18.89 13.66 31.27
C ALA A 39 19.48 15.07 31.43
N GLN A 40 18.67 16.13 31.28
CA GLN A 40 19.09 17.51 31.52
C GLN A 40 19.45 17.76 32.99
N ILE A 41 18.61 17.31 33.91
CA ILE A 41 18.85 17.44 35.36
C ILE A 41 20.11 16.66 35.78
N SER A 42 20.30 15.44 35.27
CA SER A 42 21.48 14.63 35.55
C SER A 42 22.76 15.30 35.06
N ASN A 43 22.74 15.90 33.86
CA ASN A 43 23.89 16.66 33.33
C ASN A 43 24.18 17.90 34.20
N ALA A 44 23.16 18.69 34.54
CA ALA A 44 23.32 19.87 35.40
C ALA A 44 23.85 19.51 36.79
N LEU A 45 23.38 18.39 37.36
CA LEU A 45 23.86 17.86 38.62
C LEU A 45 25.33 17.44 38.52
N GLN A 46 25.72 16.75 37.45
CA GLN A 46 27.11 16.37 37.21
C GLN A 46 28.03 17.59 37.06
N GLU A 47 27.60 18.61 36.32
CA GLU A 47 28.36 19.86 36.15
C GLU A 47 28.53 20.61 37.47
N GLU A 48 27.49 20.68 38.29
CA GLU A 48 27.56 21.32 39.61
C GLU A 48 28.48 20.54 40.55
N LEU A 49 28.37 19.21 40.59
CA LEU A 49 29.25 18.35 41.38
C LEU A 49 30.72 18.43 40.91
N ALA A 50 30.95 18.62 39.60
CA ALA A 50 32.29 18.79 39.05
C ALA A 50 33.00 20.07 39.52
N LYS A 51 32.26 21.07 40.05
CA LYS A 51 32.85 22.28 40.67
C LYS A 51 33.51 22.00 42.02
N GLY A 52 33.35 20.79 42.58
CA GLY A 52 34.02 20.34 43.80
C GLY A 52 33.76 21.27 44.98
N ASN A 53 34.81 21.85 45.57
CA ASN A 53 34.69 22.76 46.72
C ASN A 53 33.96 24.08 46.41
N ASN A 54 33.75 24.41 45.14
CA ASN A 54 33.00 25.60 44.70
C ASN A 54 31.54 25.28 44.34
N ALA A 55 31.09 24.04 44.49
CA ALA A 55 29.71 23.64 44.23
C ALA A 55 28.76 24.27 45.26
N ASP A 56 27.61 24.78 44.81
CA ASP A 56 26.57 25.26 45.72
C ASP A 56 25.76 24.08 46.27
N ALA A 57 25.91 23.81 47.57
CA ALA A 57 25.21 22.73 48.26
C ALA A 57 23.67 22.85 48.18
N ALA A 58 23.14 24.07 48.08
CA ALA A 58 21.70 24.29 47.92
C ALA A 58 21.23 23.85 46.52
N THR A 59 21.99 24.19 45.48
CA THR A 59 21.72 23.81 44.08
C THR A 59 21.85 22.31 43.87
N VAL A 60 22.87 21.66 44.45
CA VAL A 60 22.99 20.20 44.42
C VAL A 60 21.78 19.54 45.08
N SER A 61 21.34 20.06 46.23
CA SER A 61 20.17 19.51 46.96
C SER A 61 18.84 19.75 46.24
N SER A 62 18.69 20.83 45.47
CA SER A 62 17.50 21.02 44.62
C SER A 62 17.53 20.09 43.42
N LEU A 63 18.65 20.04 42.69
CA LEU A 63 18.79 19.17 41.51
C LEU A 63 18.62 17.70 41.87
N GLN A 64 19.11 17.24 43.02
CA GLN A 64 18.88 15.87 43.48
C GLN A 64 17.40 15.60 43.77
N ARG A 65 16.68 16.53 44.40
CA ARG A 65 15.23 16.38 44.64
C ARG A 65 14.44 16.33 43.33
N ASP A 66 14.81 17.18 42.37
CA ASP A 66 14.15 17.23 41.05
C ASP A 66 14.46 15.97 40.23
N HIS A 67 15.68 15.44 40.35
CA HIS A 67 16.10 14.16 39.77
C HIS A 67 15.23 13.01 40.31
N ASP A 68 15.19 12.84 41.63
CA ASP A 68 14.43 11.76 42.28
C ASP A 68 12.92 11.87 41.98
N ALA A 69 12.38 13.08 41.94
CA ALA A 69 10.98 13.32 41.56
C ALA A 69 10.70 12.97 40.10
N THR A 70 11.62 13.32 39.19
CA THR A 70 11.48 13.00 37.76
C THR A 70 11.61 11.50 37.51
N GLU A 71 12.52 10.82 38.20
CA GLU A 71 12.64 9.36 38.16
C GLU A 71 11.37 8.66 38.66
N SER A 72 10.73 9.17 39.72
CA SER A 72 9.42 8.69 40.16
C SER A 72 8.35 8.87 39.08
N ASN A 73 8.28 10.05 38.44
CA ASN A 73 7.32 10.31 37.37
C ASN A 73 7.52 9.37 36.16
N ILE A 74 8.77 9.07 35.81
CA ILE A 74 9.10 8.13 34.72
C ILE A 74 8.53 6.74 35.04
N ASN A 75 8.70 6.25 36.27
CA ASN A 75 8.12 4.99 36.71
C ASN A 75 6.58 5.00 36.64
N ASP A 76 5.94 6.11 37.03
CA ASP A 76 4.48 6.28 36.97
C ASP A 76 3.97 6.30 35.52
N PHE A 77 4.69 6.95 34.60
CA PHE A 77 4.35 6.95 33.17
C PHE A 77 4.55 5.57 32.54
N GLN A 78 5.60 4.83 32.91
CA GLN A 78 5.77 3.43 32.45
C GLN A 78 4.61 2.54 32.92
N GLN A 79 4.18 2.67 34.17
CA GLN A 79 3.01 1.96 34.68
C GLN A 79 1.73 2.36 33.93
N SER A 80 1.58 3.64 33.59
CA SER A 80 0.44 4.15 32.81
C SER A 80 0.43 3.59 31.38
N ILE A 81 1.59 3.51 30.72
CA ILE A 81 1.76 2.87 29.41
C ILE A 81 1.34 1.40 29.48
N PHE A 82 1.90 0.64 30.43
CA PHE A 82 1.56 -0.77 30.62
C PHE A 82 0.07 -0.99 30.94
N ALA A 83 -0.53 -0.10 31.74
CA ALA A 83 -1.96 -0.16 32.06
C ALA A 83 -2.82 0.10 30.82
N ALA A 84 -2.47 1.09 29.99
CA ALA A 84 -3.18 1.40 28.76
C ALA A 84 -3.08 0.25 27.74
N GLU A 85 -1.88 -0.32 27.54
CA GLU A 85 -1.66 -1.49 26.66
C GLU A 85 -2.52 -2.69 27.10
N ASN A 86 -2.56 -3.00 28.39
CA ASN A 86 -3.37 -4.11 28.90
C ASN A 86 -4.86 -3.88 28.71
N LYS A 87 -5.35 -2.65 28.88
CA LYS A 87 -6.76 -2.33 28.65
C LYS A 87 -7.12 -2.37 27.16
N ILE A 88 -6.24 -1.90 26.28
CA ILE A 88 -6.41 -2.02 24.83
C ILE A 88 -6.55 -3.51 24.47
N ASN A 89 -5.62 -4.34 24.91
CA ASN A 89 -5.66 -5.78 24.67
C ASN A 89 -6.92 -6.44 25.27
N ALA A 90 -7.35 -6.04 26.47
CA ALA A 90 -8.57 -6.54 27.08
C ALA A 90 -9.84 -6.16 26.29
N ASN A 91 -9.94 -4.92 25.82
CA ASN A 91 -11.05 -4.47 24.98
C ASN A 91 -11.05 -5.21 23.64
N ILE A 92 -9.89 -5.40 23.03
CA ILE A 92 -9.73 -6.18 21.79
C ILE A 92 -10.15 -7.63 22.04
N ASP A 93 -9.70 -8.26 23.13
CA ASP A 93 -10.10 -9.63 23.48
C ASP A 93 -11.61 -9.76 23.71
N GLU A 94 -12.26 -8.73 24.28
CA GLU A 94 -13.72 -8.68 24.44
C GLU A 94 -14.43 -8.57 23.09
N ILE A 95 -13.94 -7.72 22.17
CA ILE A 95 -14.44 -7.61 20.80
C ILE A 95 -14.31 -8.96 20.07
N LEU A 96 -13.17 -9.63 20.25
CA LEU A 96 -12.83 -10.88 19.59
C LEU A 96 -13.40 -12.13 20.28
N PHE A 97 -14.17 -11.97 21.36
CA PHE A 97 -14.62 -13.05 22.24
C PHE A 97 -15.50 -14.07 21.49
N GLU A 98 -14.98 -15.30 21.27
CA GLU A 98 -15.58 -16.43 20.54
C GLU A 98 -16.22 -16.12 19.16
N LEU A 99 -16.15 -14.88 18.70
CA LEU A 99 -16.72 -14.42 17.45
C LEU A 99 -15.73 -14.69 16.32
N ASP A 100 -16.26 -15.31 15.28
CA ASP A 100 -15.57 -15.43 14.00
C ASP A 100 -15.28 -14.01 13.46
N PRO A 101 -14.05 -13.69 13.05
CA PRO A 101 -13.70 -12.37 12.50
C PRO A 101 -14.64 -11.90 11.37
N ARG A 102 -15.26 -12.82 10.63
CA ARG A 102 -16.24 -12.49 9.57
C ARG A 102 -17.57 -11.99 10.12
N ALA A 103 -17.98 -12.49 11.28
CA ALA A 103 -19.17 -11.98 11.97
C ALA A 103 -18.92 -10.54 12.43
N LEU A 104 -17.69 -10.23 12.85
CA LEU A 104 -17.28 -8.88 13.23
C LEU A 104 -17.35 -7.90 12.06
N VAL A 105 -16.91 -8.31 10.87
CA VAL A 105 -17.06 -7.50 9.65
C VAL A 105 -18.53 -7.17 9.36
N GLY A 106 -19.47 -8.06 9.70
CA GLY A 106 -20.91 -7.81 9.55
C GLY A 106 -21.48 -6.73 10.47
N PHE A 107 -20.74 -6.27 11.49
CA PHE A 107 -21.13 -5.13 12.32
C PHE A 107 -20.61 -3.79 11.80
N LEU A 108 -19.68 -3.80 10.83
CA LEU A 108 -19.11 -2.58 10.24
C LEU A 108 -20.13 -1.89 9.31
N GLU A 109 -19.96 -0.58 9.13
CA GLU A 109 -20.80 0.19 8.20
C GLU A 109 -20.47 -0.16 6.74
N ASP A 110 -21.43 -0.72 6.00
CA ASP A 110 -21.27 -1.09 4.56
C ASP A 110 -20.87 0.08 3.64
N ARG A 111 -21.02 1.32 4.08
CA ARG A 111 -20.67 2.53 3.30
C ARG A 111 -19.21 2.92 3.42
N VAL A 112 -18.51 2.41 4.42
CA VAL A 112 -17.11 2.74 4.68
C VAL A 112 -16.24 1.68 4.02
N PRO A 113 -15.38 2.04 3.04
CA PRO A 113 -14.49 1.09 2.42
C PRO A 113 -13.45 0.58 3.42
N ILE A 114 -13.06 -0.68 3.30
CA ILE A 114 -11.95 -1.26 4.08
C ILE A 114 -10.67 -1.08 3.28
N PHE A 115 -9.73 -0.31 3.81
CA PHE A 115 -8.40 -0.18 3.23
C PHE A 115 -7.55 -1.41 3.60
N MET A 116 -7.21 -2.22 2.60
CA MET A 116 -6.42 -3.45 2.79
C MET A 116 -4.95 -3.18 2.51
N MET A 117 -4.09 -3.46 3.48
CA MET A 117 -2.64 -3.31 3.35
C MET A 117 -1.96 -4.65 3.05
N PRO A 118 -0.83 -4.64 2.31
CA PRO A 118 -0.09 -5.86 1.99
C PRO A 118 0.53 -6.49 3.25
N LEU A 119 0.61 -7.81 3.24
CA LEU A 119 1.32 -8.63 4.22
C LEU A 119 2.32 -9.53 3.50
N ARG A 120 3.49 -9.72 4.09
CA ARG A 120 4.47 -10.69 3.62
C ARG A 120 4.18 -12.04 4.27
N VAL A 121 4.14 -13.10 3.46
CA VAL A 121 3.79 -14.45 3.93
C VAL A 121 4.92 -15.40 3.61
N GLU A 122 5.43 -16.08 4.63
CA GLU A 122 6.39 -17.17 4.52
C GLU A 122 5.65 -18.49 4.78
N THR A 123 5.88 -19.49 3.93
CA THR A 123 5.27 -20.83 4.09
C THR A 123 6.32 -21.92 4.10
N ARG A 124 6.19 -22.87 5.03
CA ARG A 124 7.13 -23.98 5.17
C ARG A 124 6.41 -25.29 5.48
N PHE A 125 6.66 -26.31 4.66
CA PHE A 125 6.21 -27.68 4.96
C PHE A 125 7.15 -28.33 5.98
N MET A 126 6.58 -28.81 7.08
CA MET A 126 7.31 -29.37 8.21
C MET A 126 6.88 -30.83 8.45
N THR A 127 7.84 -31.63 8.91
CA THR A 127 7.60 -32.98 9.42
C THR A 127 8.01 -32.99 10.89
N VAL A 128 7.02 -33.04 11.77
CA VAL A 128 7.24 -33.10 13.21
C VAL A 128 7.35 -34.56 13.60
N LYS A 129 8.58 -34.97 13.94
CA LYS A 129 8.87 -36.33 14.37
C LYS A 129 8.44 -36.50 15.83
N HIS A 130 7.51 -37.40 16.08
CA HIS A 130 7.11 -37.73 17.44
C HIS A 130 8.02 -38.84 17.99
N ILE A 131 8.73 -38.56 19.08
CA ILE A 131 9.41 -39.60 19.85
C ILE A 131 8.41 -40.11 20.90
N ALA A 132 8.04 -41.39 20.84
CA ALA A 132 7.20 -42.01 21.86
C ALA A 132 7.87 -41.90 23.24
N ARG A 133 7.30 -41.07 24.14
CA ARG A 133 7.69 -41.06 25.55
C ARG A 133 6.85 -42.07 26.30
N ILE A 134 7.48 -43.14 26.78
CA ILE A 134 6.83 -44.13 27.64
C ILE A 134 6.53 -43.47 28.99
N ALA A 135 5.30 -43.60 29.50
CA ALA A 135 4.92 -42.99 30.78
C ALA A 135 5.67 -43.67 31.96
N PRO A 136 6.06 -42.93 33.02
CA PRO A 136 6.77 -43.52 34.16
C PRO A 136 6.03 -44.67 34.85
N ALA A 137 4.69 -44.64 34.84
CA ALA A 137 3.85 -45.71 35.38
C ALA A 137 3.91 -47.02 34.56
N GLN A 138 4.28 -46.93 33.28
CA GLN A 138 4.49 -48.10 32.41
C GLN A 138 5.94 -48.60 32.46
N MET A 139 6.84 -47.92 33.22
CA MET A 139 8.24 -48.32 33.45
C MET A 139 8.42 -49.16 34.74
N GLU A 140 7.38 -49.87 35.19
CA GLU A 140 7.48 -50.77 36.35
C GLU A 140 8.36 -51.99 36.00
N GLY A 141 9.59 -52.01 36.53
CA GLY A 141 10.57 -53.07 36.28
C GLY A 141 11.93 -52.60 35.74
N LEU A 142 12.02 -51.35 35.25
CA LEU A 142 13.29 -50.75 34.82
C LEU A 142 14.12 -50.24 36.02
N PRO A 143 15.46 -50.33 35.98
CA PRO A 143 16.30 -50.02 37.12
C PRO A 143 16.29 -48.51 37.43
N ARG A 144 15.71 -48.14 38.58
CA ARG A 144 15.55 -46.75 39.04
C ARG A 144 16.91 -46.00 39.13
N PRO A 145 16.93 -44.66 38.96
CA PRO A 145 18.11 -43.84 39.18
C PRO A 145 18.72 -44.12 40.55
N LYS A 146 20.01 -44.47 40.60
CA LYS A 146 20.71 -44.68 41.87
C LYS A 146 21.06 -43.31 42.47
N LEU A 147 20.84 -43.18 43.77
CA LEU A 147 21.33 -42.03 44.53
C LEU A 147 22.77 -42.35 44.95
N GLN A 148 23.71 -41.49 44.59
CA GLN A 148 25.11 -41.60 44.99
C GLN A 148 25.53 -40.36 45.77
N MET A 149 26.30 -40.59 46.84
CA MET A 149 26.96 -39.53 47.59
C MET A 149 28.24 -39.12 46.86
N GLN A 150 28.29 -37.88 46.38
CA GLN A 150 29.52 -37.29 45.84
C GLN A 150 29.79 -36.01 46.63
N GLY A 151 30.92 -35.95 47.34
CA GLY A 151 31.32 -34.76 48.11
C GLY A 151 30.34 -34.32 49.21
N GLY A 152 29.54 -35.24 49.78
CA GLY A 152 28.58 -34.91 50.86
C GLY A 152 27.21 -34.43 50.39
N THR A 153 26.95 -34.38 49.07
CA THR A 153 25.63 -34.08 48.50
C THR A 153 25.06 -35.32 47.81
N VAL A 154 23.75 -35.59 48.01
CA VAL A 154 23.06 -36.68 47.33
C VAL A 154 22.78 -36.26 45.90
N VAL A 155 23.47 -36.86 44.93
CA VAL A 155 23.27 -36.60 43.51
C VAL A 155 22.50 -37.77 42.89
N ARG A 156 21.44 -37.43 42.14
CA ARG A 156 20.63 -38.41 41.43
C ARG A 156 21.31 -38.74 40.09
N VAL A 157 21.95 -39.91 40.01
CA VAL A 157 22.62 -40.33 38.78
C VAL A 157 21.58 -40.99 37.86
N PRO A 158 21.29 -40.43 36.67
CA PRO A 158 20.34 -41.03 35.74
C PRO A 158 20.89 -42.38 35.28
N ASN A 159 20.13 -43.44 35.51
CA ASN A 159 20.48 -44.76 35.00
C ASN A 159 20.12 -44.80 33.51
N ARG A 160 21.11 -44.75 32.62
CA ARG A 160 20.88 -44.86 31.17
C ARG A 160 20.55 -46.32 30.84
N VAL A 161 19.29 -46.60 30.55
CA VAL A 161 18.87 -47.90 30.01
C VAL A 161 19.26 -47.92 28.52
N SER A 162 19.94 -48.97 28.07
CA SER A 162 20.26 -49.14 26.64
C SER A 162 19.00 -49.43 25.84
N VAL A 163 18.97 -49.03 24.56
CA VAL A 163 17.84 -49.26 23.65
C VAL A 163 17.49 -50.76 23.59
N GLU A 164 18.50 -51.64 23.57
CA GLU A 164 18.34 -53.10 23.58
C GLU A 164 17.64 -53.64 24.83
N GLN A 165 17.94 -53.07 26.01
CA GLN A 165 17.28 -53.46 27.27
C GLN A 165 15.83 -53.00 27.34
N ALA A 166 15.48 -51.87 26.71
CA ALA A 166 14.11 -51.41 26.59
C ALA A 166 13.29 -52.28 25.62
N PHE A 167 13.89 -52.74 24.51
CA PHE A 167 13.25 -53.65 23.55
C PHE A 167 12.92 -55.03 24.13
N ALA A 168 13.66 -55.50 25.13
CA ALA A 168 13.38 -56.78 25.80
C ALA A 168 12.12 -56.77 26.69
N TYR A 169 11.62 -55.59 27.06
CA TYR A 169 10.51 -55.42 28.01
C TYR A 169 9.17 -55.03 27.37
N TYR A 170 9.16 -54.53 26.13
CA TYR A 170 7.94 -54.11 25.43
C TYR A 170 7.72 -54.93 24.16
N SER A 171 6.60 -55.65 24.08
CA SER A 171 6.22 -56.48 22.93
C SER A 171 5.87 -55.65 21.69
N GLU A 172 5.36 -54.42 21.87
CA GLU A 172 5.07 -53.45 20.82
C GLU A 172 5.32 -52.04 21.37
N MET A 173 6.19 -51.25 20.73
CA MET A 173 6.31 -49.82 21.04
C MET A 173 5.20 -49.06 20.31
N PRO A 174 4.46 -48.15 20.98
CA PRO A 174 3.50 -47.30 20.29
C PRO A 174 4.26 -46.40 19.31
N LYS A 175 4.12 -46.67 18.01
CA LYS A 175 4.64 -45.80 16.96
C LYS A 175 3.68 -44.62 16.84
N ILE A 176 4.09 -43.45 17.33
CA ILE A 176 3.40 -42.21 17.01
C ILE A 176 3.85 -41.84 15.60
N GLU A 177 2.90 -41.72 14.66
CA GLU A 177 3.24 -41.28 13.30
C GLU A 177 3.74 -39.83 13.31
N ASP A 178 4.69 -39.53 12.43
CA ASP A 178 5.13 -38.17 12.21
C ASP A 178 3.93 -37.31 11.80
N SER A 179 3.75 -36.14 12.41
CA SER A 179 2.75 -35.19 11.90
C SER A 179 3.37 -34.36 10.78
N HIS A 180 2.58 -34.09 9.76
CA HIS A 180 2.95 -33.22 8.67
C HIS A 180 2.16 -31.94 8.80
N GLU A 181 2.84 -30.81 8.72
CA GLU A 181 2.24 -29.50 8.97
C GLU A 181 2.72 -28.51 7.92
N LEU A 182 1.87 -27.56 7.58
CA LEU A 182 2.25 -26.35 6.87
C LEU A 182 2.30 -25.21 7.88
N TRP A 183 3.47 -24.61 8.02
CA TRP A 183 3.70 -23.46 8.87
C TRP A 183 3.57 -22.21 8.02
N VAL A 184 2.66 -21.31 8.40
CA VAL A 184 2.43 -20.02 7.74
C VAL A 184 2.86 -18.93 8.71
N ARG A 185 3.90 -18.18 8.37
CA ARG A 185 4.37 -17.02 9.12
C ARG A 185 4.03 -15.75 8.35
N ILE A 186 3.64 -14.72 9.08
CA ILE A 186 3.13 -13.46 8.54
C ILE A 186 4.03 -12.35 9.07
N PHE A 187 4.33 -11.38 8.20
CA PHE A 187 5.07 -10.17 8.56
C PHE A 187 4.34 -8.95 7.99
N PRO A 188 4.37 -7.79 8.68
CA PRO A 188 3.99 -6.52 8.06
C PRO A 188 4.88 -6.26 6.85
N ASP A 189 4.31 -5.63 5.82
CA ASP A 189 5.11 -5.00 4.76
C ASP A 189 5.65 -3.64 5.23
N ASP A 190 6.62 -3.07 4.52
CA ASP A 190 7.36 -1.87 4.95
C ASP A 190 6.42 -0.67 5.12
N ILE A 191 5.37 -0.58 4.29
CA ILE A 191 4.33 0.45 4.41
C ILE A 191 3.58 0.40 5.76
N ALA A 192 3.55 -0.73 6.47
CA ALA A 192 2.86 -0.86 7.75
C ALA A 192 3.76 -0.56 8.98
N ILE A 193 5.01 -0.15 8.76
CA ILE A 193 6.02 0.03 9.82
C ILE A 193 6.16 1.51 10.17
N HIS A 194 6.05 1.81 11.46
CA HIS A 194 6.31 3.12 12.04
C HIS A 194 7.76 3.20 12.52
N THR A 195 8.49 4.19 12.06
CA THR A 195 9.88 4.48 12.45
C THR A 195 10.12 5.97 12.75
N HIS A 196 9.18 6.84 12.40
CA HIS A 196 9.25 8.26 12.66
C HIS A 196 9.04 8.59 14.15
N GLU A 197 9.96 9.34 14.75
CA GLU A 197 9.84 9.81 16.13
C GLU A 197 9.41 11.28 16.16
N LYS A 198 8.18 11.58 16.57
CA LYS A 198 7.67 12.96 16.58
C LYS A 198 8.45 13.86 17.55
N ALA A 199 8.94 13.31 18.66
CA ALA A 199 9.76 14.05 19.62
C ALA A 199 11.13 14.45 19.03
N LEU A 200 11.62 15.62 19.46
CA LEU A 200 12.87 16.22 19.00
C LEU A 200 13.94 16.20 20.09
N THR A 201 15.19 16.01 19.71
CA THR A 201 16.33 16.25 20.60
C THR A 201 16.55 17.75 20.82
N GLN A 202 17.25 18.13 21.89
CA GLN A 202 17.60 19.54 22.12
C GLN A 202 18.42 20.13 20.96
N ILE A 203 19.29 19.33 20.35
CA ILE A 203 20.11 19.71 19.20
C ILE A 203 19.24 19.99 17.97
N GLU A 204 18.18 19.20 17.75
CA GLU A 204 17.22 19.42 16.68
C GLU A 204 16.40 20.68 16.90
N ILE A 205 15.91 20.91 18.13
CA ILE A 205 15.15 22.13 18.46
C ILE A 205 16.01 23.39 18.23
N THR A 206 17.25 23.40 18.72
CA THR A 206 18.17 24.53 18.51
C THR A 206 18.47 24.74 17.02
N ALA A 207 18.62 23.66 16.24
CA ALA A 207 18.82 23.75 14.80
C ALA A 207 17.58 24.30 14.07
N GLY A 208 16.38 23.87 14.46
CA GLY A 208 15.11 24.37 13.92
C GLY A 208 14.89 25.86 14.23
N ILE A 209 15.17 26.29 15.46
CA ILE A 209 15.15 27.72 15.85
C ILE A 209 16.15 28.51 15.01
N THR A 210 17.39 28.02 14.87
CA THR A 210 18.42 28.69 14.07
C THR A 210 18.00 28.79 12.59
N PHE A 211 17.39 27.74 12.05
CA PHE A 211 16.85 27.74 10.70
C PHE A 211 15.79 28.82 10.53
N TRP A 212 14.79 28.87 11.41
CA TRP A 212 13.72 29.84 11.33
C TRP A 212 14.18 31.28 11.57
N ASP A 213 15.16 31.49 12.46
CA ASP A 213 15.80 32.80 12.62
C ASP A 213 16.40 33.24 11.29
N HIS A 214 17.18 32.37 10.63
CA HIS A 214 17.74 32.68 9.30
C HIS A 214 16.66 32.92 8.25
N ILE A 215 15.54 32.18 8.24
CA ILE A 215 14.41 32.45 7.35
C ILE A 215 13.80 33.84 7.62
N TRP A 216 13.67 34.23 8.89
CA TRP A 216 13.18 35.57 9.26
C TRP A 216 14.11 36.69 8.77
N TYR A 217 15.43 36.50 8.87
CA TYR A 217 16.40 37.46 8.32
C TYR A 217 16.43 37.47 6.79
N ALA A 218 16.28 36.30 6.16
CA ALA A 218 16.29 36.17 4.70
C ALA A 218 15.12 36.93 4.03
N GLY A 219 13.95 36.97 4.67
CA GLY A 219 12.75 37.55 4.06
C GLY A 219 12.44 36.86 2.73
N PRO A 220 12.19 37.59 1.61
CA PRO A 220 11.91 36.99 0.31
C PRO A 220 13.17 36.58 -0.50
N ASP A 221 14.37 36.57 0.10
CA ASP A 221 15.61 36.18 -0.60
C ASP A 221 15.76 34.65 -0.63
N ASP A 222 15.51 34.04 -1.80
CA ASP A 222 15.52 32.59 -1.95
C ASP A 222 16.91 31.95 -1.77
N ASP A 223 18.00 32.63 -2.12
CA ASP A 223 19.36 32.09 -1.95
C ASP A 223 19.70 31.95 -0.45
N LEU A 224 19.33 32.96 0.36
CA LEU A 224 19.50 32.91 1.81
C LEU A 224 18.60 31.86 2.46
N ARG A 225 17.36 31.70 1.97
CA ARG A 225 16.42 30.68 2.45
C ARG A 225 16.92 29.26 2.16
N ILE A 226 17.40 29.00 0.95
CA ILE A 226 18.02 27.71 0.57
C ILE A 226 19.30 27.49 1.39
N GLY A 227 20.09 28.53 1.62
CA GLY A 227 21.27 28.47 2.49
C GLY A 227 20.92 28.03 3.92
N ALA A 228 19.87 28.59 4.50
CA ALA A 228 19.35 28.20 5.82
C ALA A 228 18.90 26.73 5.83
N TRP A 229 18.18 26.30 4.78
CA TRP A 229 17.72 24.91 4.63
C TRP A 229 18.88 23.92 4.58
N ARG A 230 19.89 24.16 3.73
CA ARG A 230 21.10 23.31 3.64
C ARG A 230 21.80 23.18 5.00
N GLY A 231 21.79 24.24 5.81
CA GLY A 231 22.29 24.22 7.18
C GLY A 231 21.51 23.28 8.10
N LEU A 232 20.18 23.21 7.96
CA LEU A 232 19.32 22.32 8.75
C LEU A 232 19.49 20.84 8.32
N VAL A 233 19.52 20.59 7.01
CA VAL A 233 19.69 19.26 6.41
C VAL A 233 21.03 18.62 6.80
N SER A 234 22.08 19.43 6.88
CA SER A 234 23.43 18.98 7.22
C SER A 234 23.46 18.21 8.55
N GLY A 235 23.74 16.90 8.45
CA GLY A 235 23.87 15.99 9.59
C GLY A 235 22.59 15.28 10.05
N ARG A 236 21.44 15.51 9.39
CA ARG A 236 20.14 14.88 9.75
C ARG A 236 19.41 14.21 8.58
N GLY A 237 19.72 14.62 7.34
CA GLY A 237 18.97 14.21 6.15
C GLY A 237 17.73 15.09 5.93
N PRO A 238 17.24 15.19 4.69
CA PRO A 238 16.27 16.22 4.35
C PRO A 238 14.85 15.93 4.88
N GLU A 239 14.42 14.68 4.96
CA GLU A 239 13.10 14.31 5.51
C GLU A 239 13.01 14.57 7.02
N ARG A 240 14.08 14.31 7.78
CA ARG A 240 14.12 14.65 9.21
C ARG A 240 14.21 16.16 9.43
N ALA A 241 14.95 16.88 8.57
CA ALA A 241 15.00 18.33 8.60
C ALA A 241 13.64 18.98 8.32
N ALA A 242 12.85 18.41 7.40
CA ALA A 242 11.46 18.83 7.14
C ALA A 242 10.60 18.73 8.40
N TRP A 243 10.66 17.60 9.11
CA TRP A 243 9.95 17.46 10.39
C TRP A 243 10.41 18.47 11.42
N VAL A 244 11.72 18.67 11.57
CA VAL A 244 12.26 19.66 12.52
C VAL A 244 11.75 21.05 12.18
N ALA A 245 11.80 21.46 10.91
CA ALA A 245 11.26 22.74 10.46
C ALA A 245 9.75 22.86 10.77
N ASN A 246 8.96 21.84 10.47
CA ASN A 246 7.52 21.82 10.74
C ASN A 246 7.22 21.90 12.24
N ALA A 247 7.85 21.07 13.06
CA ALA A 247 7.64 21.01 14.50
C ALA A 247 8.13 22.27 15.23
N THR A 248 9.15 22.97 14.72
CA THR A 248 9.63 24.24 15.28
C THR A 248 9.07 25.48 14.57
N ARG A 249 8.07 25.33 13.68
CA ARG A 249 7.49 26.43 12.91
C ARG A 249 6.95 27.52 13.85
N PRO A 250 7.36 28.79 13.68
CA PRO A 250 6.87 29.85 14.56
C PRO A 250 5.35 29.99 14.51
N ASN A 251 4.71 30.16 15.67
CA ASN A 251 3.25 30.34 15.78
C ASN A 251 2.77 31.57 15.00
N ASN A 252 3.64 32.57 14.85
CA ASN A 252 3.39 33.78 14.08
C ASN A 252 3.93 33.72 12.63
N TYR A 253 3.94 32.53 12.01
CA TYR A 253 4.41 32.31 10.64
C TYR A 253 3.83 33.29 9.61
N ALA A 254 2.54 33.63 9.71
CA ALA A 254 1.90 34.58 8.80
C ALA A 254 2.45 36.01 8.90
N SER A 255 3.19 36.33 9.96
CA SER A 255 3.83 37.64 10.21
C SER A 255 5.28 37.69 9.76
N GLN A 256 5.70 36.78 8.87
CA GLN A 256 7.06 36.74 8.33
C GLN A 256 7.47 38.08 7.69
N PRO A 257 8.74 38.50 7.84
CA PRO A 257 9.24 39.71 7.20
C PRO A 257 9.12 39.65 5.68
N THR A 258 8.58 40.72 5.09
CA THR A 258 8.44 40.88 3.62
C THR A 258 9.67 41.53 2.97
N VAL A 259 10.70 41.83 3.75
CA VAL A 259 11.96 42.41 3.31
C VAL A 259 13.14 41.71 3.96
N THR A 260 14.21 41.51 3.20
CA THR A 260 15.46 40.93 3.70
C THR A 260 16.13 41.87 4.68
N THR A 261 16.53 41.35 5.85
CA THR A 261 17.20 42.12 6.90
C THR A 261 18.70 41.80 6.88
N PRO A 262 19.59 42.80 6.72
CA PRO A 262 21.04 42.57 6.72
C PRO A 262 21.55 41.94 8.03
N PRO A 263 22.70 41.23 8.00
CA PRO A 263 23.32 40.70 9.21
C PRO A 263 23.53 41.77 10.28
N GLY A 264 22.98 41.54 11.49
CA GLY A 264 23.03 42.49 12.61
C GLY A 264 21.97 43.59 12.59
N GLY A 265 21.06 43.60 11.60
CA GLY A 265 19.88 44.46 11.60
C GLY A 265 18.82 44.01 12.61
N THR A 266 17.93 44.92 13.02
CA THR A 266 16.81 44.59 13.92
C THR A 266 15.61 44.11 13.12
N LEU A 267 15.12 42.90 13.40
CA LEU A 267 13.90 42.37 12.79
C LEU A 267 12.67 43.19 13.21
N PRO A 268 11.70 43.44 12.30
CA PRO A 268 10.47 44.17 12.62
C PRO A 268 9.53 43.37 13.55
N VAL A 269 9.52 42.04 13.40
CA VAL A 269 8.75 41.08 14.20
C VAL A 269 9.68 39.92 14.53
N LEU A 270 9.75 39.54 15.80
CA LEU A 270 10.51 38.37 16.23
C LEU A 270 9.68 37.09 16.03
N PRO A 271 10.32 35.97 15.64
CA PRO A 271 9.64 34.68 15.58
C PRO A 271 9.20 34.23 16.98
N ASP A 272 7.98 33.73 17.09
CA ASP A 272 7.41 33.14 18.30
C ASP A 272 7.44 31.61 18.18
N TYR A 273 8.32 30.95 18.92
CA TYR A 273 8.59 29.52 18.77
C TYR A 273 7.67 28.64 19.64
N PRO A 274 7.18 27.51 19.12
CA PRO A 274 6.50 26.50 19.92
C PRO A 274 7.50 25.78 20.85
N SER A 275 6.96 24.97 21.77
CA SER A 275 7.74 24.06 22.63
C SER A 275 7.47 22.61 22.25
N PRO A 276 8.23 22.02 21.29
CA PRO A 276 8.07 20.62 20.90
C PRO A 276 8.38 19.65 22.04
N THR A 277 7.82 18.45 21.98
CA THR A 277 8.17 17.36 22.90
C THR A 277 9.64 17.00 22.77
N LEU A 278 10.36 17.02 23.90
CA LEU A 278 11.78 16.70 23.97
C LEU A 278 12.02 15.19 24.13
N LYS A 279 13.06 14.66 23.49
CA LYS A 279 13.60 13.30 23.73
C LYS A 279 15.06 13.33 24.14
N ASP A 280 15.50 12.28 24.83
CA ASP A 280 16.83 12.18 25.46
C ASP A 280 17.97 11.79 24.49
N GLY A 281 17.64 11.13 23.38
CA GLY A 281 18.61 10.65 22.39
C GLY A 281 18.09 10.66 20.95
N SER A 282 18.98 10.33 20.01
CA SER A 282 18.64 10.22 18.58
C SER A 282 17.63 9.11 18.29
N TRP A 283 17.63 8.06 19.11
CA TRP A 283 16.74 6.91 19.01
C TRP A 283 16.13 6.65 20.39
N SER A 284 14.82 6.92 20.53
CA SER A 284 14.11 6.82 21.80
C SER A 284 12.81 6.00 21.73
N GLU A 285 12.36 5.65 20.53
CA GLU A 285 11.18 4.82 20.33
C GLU A 285 11.50 3.60 19.45
N MET A 286 10.87 2.48 19.79
CA MET A 286 11.01 1.26 19.01
C MET A 286 10.19 1.33 17.71
N PRO A 287 10.74 0.86 16.57
CA PRO A 287 9.94 0.53 15.40
C PRO A 287 8.79 -0.43 15.73
N HIS A 288 7.59 -0.09 15.27
CA HIS A 288 6.36 -0.83 15.58
C HIS A 288 5.30 -0.70 14.48
N SER A 289 4.22 -1.47 14.57
CA SER A 289 3.04 -1.32 13.70
C SER A 289 1.77 -1.15 14.51
N ARG A 290 0.98 -0.12 14.19
CA ARG A 290 -0.36 0.16 14.77
C ARG A 290 -1.51 -0.28 13.85
N VAL A 291 -1.21 -0.57 12.60
CA VAL A 291 -2.19 -0.82 11.53
C VAL A 291 -2.44 -2.31 11.27
N MET A 292 -1.80 -3.19 12.05
CA MET A 292 -2.04 -4.63 11.96
C MET A 292 -3.50 -4.97 12.27
N PRO A 293 -4.07 -5.99 11.59
CA PRO A 293 -5.39 -6.48 11.92
C PRO A 293 -5.40 -7.11 13.32
N ASP A 294 -6.57 -7.14 13.98
CA ASP A 294 -6.67 -7.73 15.32
C ASP A 294 -6.44 -9.25 15.30
N ARG A 295 -6.82 -9.90 14.19
CA ARG A 295 -6.56 -11.31 13.88
C ARG A 295 -6.40 -11.50 12.38
N VAL A 296 -5.68 -12.55 12.03
CA VAL A 296 -5.54 -13.04 10.65
C VAL A 296 -6.31 -14.34 10.45
N VAL A 297 -6.84 -14.54 9.25
CA VAL A 297 -7.48 -15.76 8.78
C VAL A 297 -6.73 -16.29 7.58
N VAL A 298 -6.35 -17.57 7.63
CA VAL A 298 -5.70 -18.28 6.54
C VAL A 298 -6.72 -19.18 5.84
N ARG A 299 -6.88 -18.99 4.53
CA ARG A 299 -7.65 -19.87 3.66
C ARG A 299 -6.71 -20.67 2.77
N ALA A 300 -6.68 -21.98 2.96
CA ALA A 300 -5.89 -22.89 2.15
C ALA A 300 -6.80 -23.63 1.15
N TYR A 301 -6.66 -23.35 -0.14
CA TYR A 301 -7.52 -23.86 -1.21
C TYR A 301 -6.98 -25.16 -1.82
N GLN A 302 -7.91 -26.07 -2.13
CA GLN A 302 -7.73 -27.30 -2.91
C GLN A 302 -8.80 -27.31 -4.01
N GLY A 303 -8.45 -26.74 -5.16
CA GLY A 303 -9.45 -26.43 -6.19
C GLY A 303 -10.42 -25.36 -5.67
N GLU A 304 -11.72 -25.68 -5.68
CA GLU A 304 -12.80 -24.79 -5.20
C GLU A 304 -13.06 -24.91 -3.69
N ASN A 305 -12.64 -26.02 -3.07
CA ASN A 305 -12.78 -26.21 -1.64
C ASN A 305 -11.63 -25.50 -0.91
N TYR A 306 -11.89 -25.06 0.32
CA TYR A 306 -10.85 -24.50 1.17
C TYR A 306 -11.03 -24.89 2.62
N ARG A 307 -9.92 -24.90 3.36
CA ARG A 307 -9.91 -24.96 4.82
C ARG A 307 -9.56 -23.60 5.38
N GLU A 308 -10.25 -23.20 6.43
CA GLU A 308 -10.00 -21.94 7.15
C GLU A 308 -9.34 -22.21 8.48
N LEU A 309 -8.38 -21.36 8.84
CA LEU A 309 -7.75 -21.35 10.14
C LEU A 309 -7.69 -19.90 10.64
N VAL A 310 -8.14 -19.68 11.87
CA VAL A 310 -8.13 -18.37 12.53
C VAL A 310 -6.90 -18.31 13.43
N GLY A 311 -6.12 -17.23 13.29
CA GLY A 311 -4.97 -16.94 14.14
C GLY A 311 -5.36 -16.45 15.53
N LYS A 312 -4.37 -16.37 16.42
CA LYS A 312 -4.53 -15.74 17.73
C LYS A 312 -4.59 -14.20 17.60
N PRO A 313 -5.07 -13.47 18.62
CA PRO A 313 -4.99 -12.01 18.67
C PRO A 313 -3.57 -11.51 18.43
N ILE A 314 -3.44 -10.45 17.64
CA ILE A 314 -2.18 -9.75 17.37
C ILE A 314 -2.07 -8.58 18.37
N PRO A 315 -0.92 -8.39 19.03
CA PRO A 315 -0.72 -7.27 19.95
C PRO A 315 -0.77 -5.93 19.22
N ASP A 316 -1.29 -4.91 19.89
CA ASP A 316 -1.40 -3.54 19.38
C ASP A 316 -0.83 -2.53 20.39
N PRO A 317 0.34 -1.91 20.11
CA PRO A 317 1.14 -2.01 18.88
C PRO A 317 1.94 -3.33 18.76
N LEU A 318 2.26 -3.73 17.52
CA LEU A 318 3.14 -4.86 17.22
C LEU A 318 4.62 -4.40 17.22
N PRO A 319 5.47 -4.88 18.14
CA PRO A 319 6.90 -4.52 18.18
C PRO A 319 7.70 -5.18 17.05
N LEU A 320 8.59 -4.41 16.41
CA LEU A 320 9.39 -4.86 15.25
C LEU A 320 10.90 -4.71 15.43
N SER A 321 11.37 -4.02 16.47
CA SER A 321 12.80 -3.85 16.77
C SER A 321 13.04 -3.75 18.27
N LEU A 322 14.31 -3.65 18.67
CA LEU A 322 14.73 -3.47 20.06
C LEU A 322 14.13 -2.17 20.63
N ASP A 323 13.85 -2.17 21.92
CA ASP A 323 13.29 -1.02 22.62
C ASP A 323 14.42 -0.26 23.31
N PRO A 324 14.80 0.94 22.86
CA PRO A 324 15.91 1.69 23.46
C PRO A 324 15.69 2.06 24.94
N ALA A 325 14.46 1.93 25.45
CA ALA A 325 14.12 2.13 26.85
C ALA A 325 14.31 0.90 27.75
N ASP A 326 14.55 -0.29 27.18
CA ASP A 326 14.71 -1.52 27.94
C ASP A 326 16.21 -1.78 28.25
N ASP A 327 16.55 -1.81 29.54
CA ASP A 327 17.89 -2.17 30.03
C ASP A 327 18.28 -3.61 29.66
N ALA A 328 17.29 -4.46 29.32
CA ALA A 328 17.48 -5.84 28.86
C ALA A 328 17.90 -5.95 27.37
N ASN A 329 18.25 -4.85 26.71
CA ASN A 329 18.80 -4.81 25.34
C ASN A 329 20.14 -5.54 25.13
N THR A 330 20.59 -6.33 26.10
CA THR A 330 21.75 -7.19 25.92
C THR A 330 21.40 -8.34 24.98
N ILE A 331 21.81 -8.18 23.72
CA ILE A 331 21.94 -9.30 22.80
C ILE A 331 22.99 -10.23 23.40
N ASP A 332 22.53 -11.23 24.16
CA ASP A 332 23.39 -12.26 24.74
C ASP A 332 23.93 -13.12 23.58
N THR A 333 25.18 -12.86 23.21
CA THR A 333 25.94 -13.65 22.21
C THR A 333 26.77 -14.76 22.87
N THR A 334 26.65 -14.95 24.19
CA THR A 334 27.45 -15.89 24.96
C THR A 334 27.00 -17.31 24.64
N GLY A 335 27.72 -17.99 23.74
CA GLY A 335 27.47 -19.37 23.33
C GLY A 335 27.22 -19.59 21.83
N GLY A 336 27.23 -18.54 21.01
CA GLY A 336 27.05 -18.64 19.55
C GLY A 336 25.59 -18.60 19.07
N ASP A 337 24.63 -18.57 19.99
CA ASP A 337 23.20 -18.39 19.69
C ASP A 337 22.76 -16.97 20.06
N LEU A 338 22.15 -16.27 19.10
CA LEU A 338 21.57 -14.93 19.27
C LEU A 338 20.28 -15.01 20.09
N LYS A 339 20.27 -14.55 21.35
CA LYS A 339 19.02 -14.46 22.14
C LYS A 339 18.38 -13.09 21.98
N LEU A 340 17.21 -13.06 21.35
CA LEU A 340 16.37 -11.86 21.27
C LEU A 340 15.56 -11.63 22.55
N PRO A 341 15.26 -10.34 22.89
CA PRO A 341 14.28 -10.00 23.93
C PRO A 341 12.91 -10.62 23.65
N GLU A 342 12.14 -10.87 24.71
CA GLU A 342 10.86 -11.60 24.65
C GLU A 342 9.91 -11.05 23.56
N LYS A 343 9.75 -9.72 23.50
CA LYS A 343 8.90 -9.02 22.53
C LYS A 343 9.28 -9.24 21.06
N LEU A 344 10.49 -9.71 20.75
CA LEU A 344 11.00 -9.87 19.37
C LEU A 344 11.27 -11.31 18.97
N ARG A 345 11.18 -12.26 19.90
CA ARG A 345 11.46 -13.68 19.60
C ARG A 345 10.58 -14.23 18.49
N TRP A 346 9.36 -13.71 18.32
CA TRP A 346 8.42 -14.11 17.27
C TRP A 346 8.99 -14.02 15.85
N MET A 347 9.94 -13.12 15.59
CA MET A 347 10.54 -12.97 14.27
C MET A 347 11.40 -14.17 13.88
N GLN A 348 12.02 -14.85 14.86
CA GLN A 348 12.90 -16.00 14.63
C GLN A 348 12.25 -17.32 15.05
N ASP A 349 11.60 -17.34 16.22
CA ASP A 349 10.90 -18.50 16.77
C ASP A 349 9.44 -18.56 16.30
N PHE A 350 9.08 -19.67 15.67
CA PHE A 350 7.72 -19.89 15.16
C PHE A 350 6.70 -20.12 16.28
N GLU A 351 7.10 -20.71 17.41
CA GLU A 351 6.19 -20.91 18.56
C GLU A 351 5.78 -19.57 19.16
N GLU A 352 6.72 -18.63 19.26
CA GLU A 352 6.43 -17.25 19.70
C GLU A 352 5.58 -16.50 18.67
N ALA A 353 5.84 -16.68 17.37
CA ALA A 353 4.98 -16.14 16.32
C ALA A 353 3.53 -16.63 16.44
N GLU A 354 3.33 -17.92 16.74
CA GLU A 354 1.99 -18.46 16.94
C GLU A 354 1.31 -17.91 18.20
N LYS A 355 2.06 -17.64 19.28
CA LYS A 355 1.50 -17.05 20.50
C LYS A 355 0.92 -15.65 20.26
N ILE A 356 1.61 -14.84 19.46
CA ILE A 356 1.20 -13.45 19.17
C ILE A 356 0.37 -13.29 17.88
N GLY A 357 -0.15 -14.38 17.32
CA GLY A 357 -1.01 -14.34 16.13
C GLY A 357 -0.31 -14.16 14.78
N MET A 358 1.02 -14.04 14.75
CA MET A 358 1.84 -13.88 13.54
C MET A 358 2.27 -15.21 12.88
N GLY A 359 1.89 -16.34 13.47
CA GLY A 359 2.16 -17.69 12.95
C GLY A 359 0.94 -18.60 13.08
N ILE A 360 0.71 -19.45 12.07
CA ILE A 360 -0.37 -20.44 12.06
C ILE A 360 0.17 -21.79 11.61
N ARG A 361 -0.06 -22.84 12.41
CA ARG A 361 0.19 -24.24 12.04
C ARG A 361 -1.04 -24.85 11.41
N ILE A 362 -0.85 -25.47 10.26
CA ILE A 362 -1.89 -26.13 9.48
C ILE A 362 -1.55 -27.63 9.43
N PRO A 363 -2.15 -28.48 10.28
CA PRO A 363 -1.97 -29.92 10.18
C PRO A 363 -2.42 -30.42 8.81
N LEU A 364 -1.60 -31.21 8.13
CA LEU A 364 -1.86 -31.70 6.78
C LEU A 364 -2.49 -33.09 6.85
N SER A 365 -3.63 -33.25 6.17
CA SER A 365 -4.14 -34.60 5.90
C SER A 365 -3.27 -35.31 4.85
N THR A 366 -3.38 -36.63 4.76
CA THR A 366 -2.68 -37.45 3.76
C THR A 366 -2.93 -36.95 2.33
N LEU A 367 -4.16 -36.49 2.05
CA LEU A 367 -4.51 -35.93 0.75
C LEU A 367 -3.77 -34.62 0.50
N GLU A 368 -3.82 -33.67 1.43
CA GLU A 368 -3.20 -32.34 1.28
C GLU A 368 -1.68 -32.44 1.14
N ARG A 369 -1.07 -33.41 1.80
CA ARG A 369 0.35 -33.71 1.63
C ARG A 369 0.69 -34.18 0.21
N SER A 370 -0.20 -34.95 -0.42
CA SER A 370 0.02 -35.50 -1.76
C SER A 370 -0.32 -34.51 -2.87
N THR A 371 -1.36 -33.69 -2.69
CA THR A 371 -1.88 -32.77 -3.72
C THR A 371 -1.40 -31.33 -3.55
N GLY A 372 -0.95 -30.96 -2.35
CA GLY A 372 -0.65 -29.58 -1.99
C GLY A 372 -1.88 -28.67 -1.95
N PHE A 373 -1.64 -27.36 -1.98
CA PHE A 373 -2.66 -26.32 -2.06
C PHE A 373 -2.52 -25.57 -3.39
N THR A 374 -3.65 -25.21 -4.00
CA THR A 374 -3.67 -24.40 -5.24
C THR A 374 -3.44 -22.92 -4.96
N LYS A 375 -3.85 -22.45 -3.78
CA LYS A 375 -3.79 -21.04 -3.36
C LYS A 375 -3.86 -20.96 -1.83
N ILE A 376 -3.08 -20.06 -1.24
CA ILE A 376 -3.19 -19.69 0.18
C ILE A 376 -3.49 -18.20 0.22
N ILE A 377 -4.54 -17.81 0.95
CA ILE A 377 -4.89 -16.41 1.18
C ILE A 377 -4.77 -16.15 2.67
N VAL A 378 -4.07 -15.08 3.02
CA VAL A 378 -4.00 -14.55 4.39
C VAL A 378 -4.64 -13.18 4.38
N ALA A 379 -5.63 -12.96 5.24
CA ALA A 379 -6.32 -11.67 5.36
C ALA A 379 -6.73 -11.41 6.81
N GLY A 380 -6.79 -10.15 7.19
CA GLY A 380 -7.29 -9.71 8.48
C GLY A 380 -7.87 -8.30 8.38
N VAL A 381 -8.66 -7.91 9.37
CA VAL A 381 -9.22 -6.55 9.49
C VAL A 381 -9.00 -6.08 10.93
N LYS A 382 -8.71 -4.78 11.10
CA LYS A 382 -8.63 -4.13 12.41
C LYS A 382 -10.03 -3.70 12.85
N THR A 383 -10.83 -4.67 13.27
CA THR A 383 -12.22 -4.48 13.73
C THR A 383 -12.33 -3.65 15.02
N SER A 384 -11.26 -3.55 15.79
CA SER A 384 -11.16 -2.72 16.99
C SER A 384 -11.08 -1.22 16.70
N ALA A 385 -10.90 -0.81 15.44
CA ALA A 385 -10.92 0.57 15.02
C ALA A 385 -12.21 0.92 14.27
N ASN A 386 -12.82 2.05 14.62
CA ASN A 386 -13.94 2.62 13.88
C ASN A 386 -13.43 3.45 12.68
N LYS A 387 -14.33 4.03 11.88
CA LYS A 387 -13.95 4.79 10.67
C LYS A 387 -13.09 6.02 10.98
N ASP A 388 -13.35 6.70 12.09
CA ASP A 388 -12.63 7.92 12.46
C ASP A 388 -11.22 7.56 12.92
N GLU A 389 -11.07 6.49 13.71
CA GLU A 389 -9.75 5.96 14.05
C GLU A 389 -9.02 5.35 12.85
N GLY A 390 -9.73 4.72 11.91
CA GLY A 390 -9.16 4.23 10.67
C GLY A 390 -8.54 5.35 9.83
N LYS A 391 -9.21 6.52 9.78
CA LYS A 391 -8.67 7.75 9.20
C LYS A 391 -7.40 8.17 9.95
N ASP A 392 -7.48 8.35 11.28
CA ASP A 392 -6.34 8.76 12.12
C ASP A 392 -5.11 7.86 11.91
N LEU A 393 -5.31 6.55 11.80
CA LEU A 393 -4.24 5.56 11.58
C LEU A 393 -3.57 5.69 10.21
N ILE A 394 -4.32 5.99 9.15
CA ILE A 394 -3.76 6.17 7.80
C ILE A 394 -3.01 7.50 7.73
N GLU A 395 -3.53 8.55 8.35
CA GLU A 395 -2.88 9.86 8.41
C GLU A 395 -1.55 9.82 9.18
N ASP A 396 -1.57 9.22 10.39
CA ASP A 396 -0.35 8.99 11.18
C ASP A 396 0.67 8.14 10.37
N LEU A 397 0.21 7.20 9.54
CA LEU A 397 1.08 6.36 8.72
C LEU A 397 1.72 7.11 7.55
N ILE A 398 0.94 7.95 6.85
CA ILE A 398 1.45 8.79 5.76
C ILE A 398 2.48 9.78 6.31
N GLU A 399 2.16 10.46 7.42
CA GLU A 399 3.09 11.37 8.09
C GLU A 399 4.39 10.65 8.50
N ASN A 400 4.27 9.44 9.05
CA ASN A 400 5.41 8.62 9.40
C ASN A 400 6.34 8.35 8.21
N HIS A 401 5.80 8.02 7.04
CA HIS A 401 6.63 7.77 5.86
C HIS A 401 7.14 9.06 5.22
N HIS A 402 6.37 10.14 5.28
CA HIS A 402 6.75 11.44 4.75
C HIS A 402 8.03 12.00 5.40
N TYR A 403 8.16 11.86 6.72
CA TYR A 403 9.29 12.39 7.50
C TYR A 403 10.35 11.35 7.90
N THR A 404 10.39 10.19 7.23
CA THR A 404 11.47 9.20 7.38
C THR A 404 12.29 9.13 6.11
N LYS A 405 13.52 8.59 6.19
CA LYS A 405 14.44 8.49 5.04
C LYS A 405 13.81 7.80 3.82
N SER A 406 12.82 6.94 4.03
CA SER A 406 12.06 6.28 2.97
C SER A 406 11.25 7.27 2.12
N GLY A 407 10.74 8.34 2.74
CA GLY A 407 9.84 9.30 2.10
C GLY A 407 8.49 8.69 1.72
N PHE A 408 7.54 9.58 1.44
CA PHE A 408 6.25 9.25 0.85
C PHE A 408 6.04 10.14 -0.38
N SER A 409 5.55 9.58 -1.49
CA SER A 409 5.33 10.32 -2.74
C SER A 409 4.21 9.70 -3.57
N ILE A 410 3.61 10.50 -4.44
CA ILE A 410 2.77 9.98 -5.53
C ILE A 410 3.68 9.57 -6.68
N VAL A 411 3.35 8.46 -7.35
CA VAL A 411 4.14 7.95 -8.48
C VAL A 411 3.45 8.33 -9.78
N ALA A 412 4.09 9.19 -10.57
CA ALA A 412 3.66 9.50 -11.91
C ALA A 412 3.62 8.24 -12.80
N GLN A 413 2.63 8.17 -13.67
CA GLN A 413 2.49 7.08 -14.63
C GLN A 413 3.69 7.04 -15.57
N GLY A 414 4.13 5.82 -15.91
CA GLY A 414 5.31 5.64 -16.76
C GLY A 414 6.66 5.68 -16.03
N THR A 415 6.67 6.01 -14.73
CA THR A 415 7.89 6.07 -13.94
C THR A 415 8.66 4.73 -13.97
N PRO A 416 9.93 4.69 -14.43
CA PRO A 416 10.73 3.47 -14.44
C PRO A 416 10.95 2.93 -13.03
N THR A 417 10.68 1.63 -12.84
CA THR A 417 10.88 0.93 -11.57
C THR A 417 12.28 0.33 -11.42
N ASN A 418 13.02 0.18 -12.52
CA ASN A 418 14.40 -0.31 -12.54
C ASN A 418 15.30 0.63 -13.35
N ASN A 419 16.59 0.65 -13.02
CA ASN A 419 17.60 1.33 -13.82
C ASN A 419 17.80 0.52 -15.12
N THR A 420 17.72 1.22 -16.24
CA THR A 420 18.04 0.69 -17.58
C THR A 420 19.12 1.56 -18.21
N ASP A 421 19.78 1.08 -19.26
CA ASP A 421 20.79 1.86 -19.97
C ASP A 421 20.21 3.17 -20.55
N ASP A 422 18.89 3.20 -20.83
CA ASP A 422 18.18 4.33 -21.44
C ASP A 422 17.46 5.25 -20.43
N ALA A 423 17.21 4.79 -19.19
CA ALA A 423 16.47 5.53 -18.18
C ALA A 423 16.81 5.09 -16.75
N VAL A 424 16.98 6.07 -15.85
CA VAL A 424 17.20 5.88 -14.41
C VAL A 424 15.84 5.62 -13.73
N THR A 425 15.84 4.86 -12.64
CA THR A 425 14.66 4.71 -11.77
C THR A 425 14.12 6.07 -11.37
N GLY A 426 12.80 6.25 -11.28
CA GLY A 426 12.24 7.48 -10.72
C GLY A 426 12.43 7.63 -9.21
N HIS A 427 13.22 6.76 -8.57
CA HIS A 427 13.62 6.88 -7.17
C HIS A 427 15.09 7.32 -7.12
N THR A 428 15.38 8.32 -6.30
CA THR A 428 16.73 8.78 -5.98
C THR A 428 16.87 8.76 -4.46
N GLU A 429 17.80 7.96 -3.95
CA GLU A 429 18.22 8.00 -2.54
C GLU A 429 19.10 9.22 -2.23
N ASP A 430 19.53 9.95 -3.27
CA ASP A 430 20.57 10.98 -3.19
C ASP A 430 19.99 12.37 -2.88
N THR A 431 20.72 13.13 -2.08
CA THR A 431 20.42 14.47 -1.52
C THR A 431 20.36 15.58 -2.58
N SER A 432 20.23 15.24 -3.87
CA SER A 432 20.16 16.22 -4.96
C SER A 432 18.83 16.96 -5.05
N ASP A 433 17.82 16.53 -4.28
CA ASP A 433 16.45 17.07 -4.31
C ASP A 433 16.11 17.88 -3.04
N ASP A 434 17.12 18.29 -2.26
CA ASP A 434 16.96 19.07 -1.02
C ASP A 434 16.20 20.39 -1.27
N GLU A 435 16.47 21.06 -2.40
CA GLU A 435 15.80 22.31 -2.79
C GLU A 435 14.32 22.09 -3.11
N ARG A 436 14.00 21.01 -3.83
CA ARG A 436 12.61 20.66 -4.14
C ARG A 436 11.84 20.31 -2.88
N LEU A 437 12.44 19.55 -1.96
CA LEU A 437 11.85 19.32 -0.65
C LEU A 437 11.64 20.64 0.10
N PHE A 438 12.61 21.54 0.10
CA PHE A 438 12.44 22.85 0.74
C PHE A 438 11.24 23.63 0.18
N GLU A 439 11.08 23.67 -1.15
CA GLU A 439 9.94 24.29 -1.82
C GLU A 439 8.62 23.63 -1.42
N ILE A 440 8.59 22.30 -1.36
CA ILE A 440 7.42 21.53 -0.96
C ILE A 440 7.06 21.84 0.49
N GLU A 441 8.00 21.76 1.43
CA GLU A 441 7.74 21.87 2.88
C GLU A 441 7.47 23.31 3.34
N THR A 442 8.13 24.31 2.73
CA THR A 442 8.05 25.71 3.18
C THR A 442 7.24 26.61 2.24
N GLY A 443 6.94 26.13 1.04
CA GLY A 443 6.15 26.83 0.05
C GLY A 443 4.64 26.78 0.32
N ALA A 444 3.87 27.14 -0.71
CA ALA A 444 2.43 26.98 -0.69
C ALA A 444 2.04 25.50 -0.88
N ASN A 445 0.82 25.16 -0.48
CA ASN A 445 0.24 23.84 -0.73
C ASN A 445 0.38 23.47 -2.21
N LEU A 446 0.79 22.23 -2.50
CA LEU A 446 0.94 21.77 -3.89
C LEU A 446 -0.38 21.73 -4.65
N PHE A 447 -1.51 21.60 -3.94
CA PHE A 447 -2.84 21.71 -4.50
C PHE A 447 -3.82 22.28 -3.49
N GLU A 448 -4.94 22.81 -3.99
CA GLU A 448 -6.07 23.24 -3.17
C GLU A 448 -7.29 22.38 -3.51
N GLY A 449 -8.10 22.07 -2.50
CA GLY A 449 -9.31 21.29 -2.67
C GLY A 449 -10.29 21.99 -3.62
N THR A 450 -10.66 21.33 -4.71
CA THR A 450 -11.62 21.86 -5.68
C THR A 450 -12.75 20.88 -5.97
N THR A 451 -13.95 21.40 -6.26
CA THR A 451 -15.07 20.59 -6.75
C THR A 451 -15.07 20.45 -8.27
N ASN A 452 -14.22 21.21 -8.96
CA ASN A 452 -14.06 21.12 -10.40
C ASN A 452 -13.17 19.92 -10.75
N VAL A 453 -13.78 18.84 -11.22
CA VAL A 453 -13.12 17.60 -11.64
C VAL A 453 -11.99 17.82 -12.66
N SER A 454 -12.04 18.91 -13.43
CA SER A 454 -11.02 19.25 -14.44
C SER A 454 -9.77 19.93 -13.84
N GLU A 455 -9.81 20.29 -12.57
CA GLU A 455 -8.73 20.96 -11.83
C GLU A 455 -8.20 20.11 -10.66
N MET A 456 -8.91 19.03 -10.30
CA MET A 456 -8.46 18.09 -9.27
C MET A 456 -7.10 17.49 -9.63
N THR A 457 -6.16 17.57 -8.70
CA THR A 457 -4.85 16.91 -8.78
C THR A 457 -4.97 15.48 -8.27
N ASP A 458 -3.95 14.68 -8.58
CA ASP A 458 -3.88 13.29 -8.11
C ASP A 458 -3.76 13.22 -6.58
N GLY A 459 -3.14 14.22 -5.93
CA GLY A 459 -3.13 14.36 -4.46
C GLY A 459 -4.53 14.48 -3.87
N GLN A 460 -5.40 15.29 -4.49
CA GLN A 460 -6.80 15.38 -4.06
C GLN A 460 -7.54 14.04 -4.27
N TYR A 461 -7.34 13.37 -5.40
CA TYR A 461 -7.93 12.05 -5.65
C TYR A 461 -7.48 11.00 -4.63
N LEU A 462 -6.21 11.03 -4.21
CA LEU A 462 -5.70 10.14 -3.16
C LEU A 462 -6.41 10.39 -1.83
N ALA A 463 -6.48 11.65 -1.41
CA ALA A 463 -7.11 12.01 -0.14
C ALA A 463 -8.61 11.67 -0.13
N ASP A 464 -9.33 12.02 -1.19
CA ASP A 464 -10.75 11.70 -1.35
C ASP A 464 -11.01 10.18 -1.36
N ALA A 465 -10.11 9.39 -1.96
CA ALA A 465 -10.25 7.94 -2.02
C ALA A 465 -9.99 7.25 -0.68
N LEU A 466 -9.05 7.77 0.12
CA LEU A 466 -8.72 7.24 1.45
C LEU A 466 -9.60 7.82 2.56
N GLY A 467 -10.28 8.94 2.31
CA GLY A 467 -11.11 9.64 3.29
C GLY A 467 -10.30 10.40 4.35
N ILE A 468 -9.13 10.90 3.96
CA ILE A 468 -8.18 11.63 4.83
C ILE A 468 -8.22 13.14 4.54
N ASP A 469 -7.69 13.94 5.46
CA ASP A 469 -7.58 15.38 5.30
C ASP A 469 -6.52 15.75 4.24
N TYR A 470 -6.75 16.88 3.56
CA TYR A 470 -5.90 17.31 2.43
C TYR A 470 -4.51 17.76 2.90
N ASP A 471 -4.42 18.35 4.08
CA ASP A 471 -3.17 18.83 4.69
C ASP A 471 -2.12 17.73 4.80
N VAL A 472 -2.56 16.49 5.07
CA VAL A 472 -1.70 15.30 5.14
C VAL A 472 -0.94 15.04 3.84
N VAL A 473 -1.52 15.39 2.68
CA VAL A 473 -0.95 15.09 1.36
C VAL A 473 -0.58 16.34 0.54
N GLN A 474 -0.92 17.54 0.99
CA GLN A 474 -0.64 18.80 0.30
C GLN A 474 0.84 19.14 0.19
N HIS A 475 1.67 18.59 1.07
CA HIS A 475 3.13 18.75 1.09
C HIS A 475 3.85 17.45 0.70
N ILE A 476 3.18 16.52 0.02
CA ILE A 476 3.81 15.29 -0.44
C ILE A 476 4.36 15.47 -1.86
N ARG A 477 5.56 14.93 -2.11
CA ARG A 477 6.17 14.95 -3.45
C ARG A 477 5.19 14.42 -4.50
N ASP A 478 5.09 15.18 -5.59
CA ASP A 478 4.23 14.89 -6.76
C ASP A 478 2.72 14.92 -6.46
N ALA A 479 2.26 15.50 -5.35
CA ALA A 479 0.81 15.63 -5.07
C ALA A 479 0.06 16.53 -6.07
N ASN A 480 0.77 17.39 -6.81
CA ASN A 480 0.22 18.30 -7.82
C ASN A 480 0.15 17.71 -9.25
N ILE A 481 0.57 16.46 -9.46
CA ILE A 481 0.45 15.84 -10.78
C ILE A 481 -1.03 15.66 -11.17
N MET A 482 -1.28 15.47 -12.46
CA MET A 482 -2.62 15.46 -13.05
C MET A 482 -2.84 14.27 -13.99
N ASP A 483 -2.20 13.12 -13.75
CA ASP A 483 -2.26 11.95 -14.65
C ASP A 483 -3.70 11.44 -14.84
N ILE A 484 -4.53 11.52 -13.79
CA ILE A 484 -5.94 11.12 -13.84
C ILE A 484 -6.71 12.06 -14.77
N LYS A 485 -6.50 13.37 -14.62
CA LYS A 485 -7.12 14.39 -15.49
C LYS A 485 -6.71 14.21 -16.95
N GLU A 486 -5.42 13.99 -17.21
CA GLU A 486 -4.91 13.73 -18.55
C GLU A 486 -5.61 12.54 -19.21
N ALA A 487 -5.83 11.45 -18.45
CA ALA A 487 -6.57 10.28 -18.93
C ALA A 487 -8.02 10.64 -19.29
N MET A 488 -8.68 11.46 -18.47
CA MET A 488 -10.05 11.93 -18.73
C MET A 488 -10.12 12.83 -19.97
N CYS A 489 -9.14 13.72 -20.16
CA CYS A 489 -9.00 14.55 -21.35
C CYS A 489 -8.81 13.69 -22.61
N MET A 490 -7.94 12.68 -22.55
CA MET A 490 -7.71 11.75 -23.66
C MET A 490 -8.97 10.95 -24.01
N ASN A 491 -9.67 10.40 -23.01
CA ASN A 491 -10.96 9.74 -23.23
C ASN A 491 -11.99 10.67 -23.90
N THR A 492 -12.02 11.94 -23.50
CA THR A 492 -12.91 12.95 -24.08
C THR A 492 -12.56 13.24 -25.53
N ALA A 493 -11.28 13.40 -25.85
CA ALA A 493 -10.78 13.65 -27.19
C ALA A 493 -11.04 12.47 -28.14
N LEU A 494 -10.83 11.24 -27.67
CA LEU A 494 -10.97 10.02 -28.48
C LEU A 494 -12.42 9.52 -28.59
N TRP A 495 -13.32 9.95 -27.72
CA TRP A 495 -14.71 9.46 -27.71
C TRP A 495 -15.41 9.53 -29.09
N PRO A 496 -15.37 10.65 -29.84
CA PRO A 496 -16.13 10.77 -31.08
C PRO A 496 -15.69 9.77 -32.17
N THR A 497 -14.42 9.39 -32.19
CA THR A 497 -13.82 8.52 -33.21
C THR A 497 -13.75 7.05 -32.79
N THR A 498 -13.84 6.77 -31.49
CA THR A 498 -13.77 5.41 -30.93
C THR A 498 -15.16 4.89 -30.52
N LEU A 499 -15.44 4.81 -29.22
CA LEU A 499 -16.68 4.29 -28.67
C LEU A 499 -17.91 5.08 -29.13
N GLY A 500 -17.82 6.40 -29.23
CA GLY A 500 -18.91 7.26 -29.67
C GLY A 500 -19.37 6.94 -31.09
N TYR A 501 -18.43 6.74 -32.02
CA TYR A 501 -18.73 6.31 -33.38
C TYR A 501 -19.32 4.89 -33.39
N TYR A 502 -18.69 3.98 -32.65
CA TYR A 502 -19.09 2.57 -32.59
C TYR A 502 -20.52 2.41 -32.08
N LEU A 503 -20.87 3.04 -30.97
CA LEU A 503 -22.21 2.98 -30.37
C LEU A 503 -23.27 3.63 -31.28
N ARG A 504 -22.95 4.77 -31.89
CA ARG A 504 -23.90 5.55 -32.70
C ARG A 504 -24.18 4.93 -34.06
N HIS A 505 -23.16 4.34 -34.69
CA HIS A 505 -23.25 3.89 -36.08
C HIS A 505 -23.20 2.38 -36.21
N LEU A 506 -22.21 1.72 -35.60
CA LEU A 506 -22.01 0.27 -35.78
C LEU A 506 -23.01 -0.56 -34.96
N LEU A 507 -23.35 -0.09 -33.75
CA LEU A 507 -24.36 -0.73 -32.92
C LEU A 507 -25.78 -0.17 -33.12
N HIS A 508 -26.01 0.75 -34.06
CA HIS A 508 -27.35 1.22 -34.36
C HIS A 508 -28.25 0.05 -34.83
N PRO A 509 -29.50 -0.09 -34.34
CA PRO A 509 -30.27 0.84 -33.49
C PRO A 509 -30.28 0.49 -31.98
N MET A 510 -29.30 -0.27 -31.47
CA MET A 510 -29.34 -0.81 -30.10
C MET A 510 -29.39 0.25 -28.99
N PHE A 511 -28.79 1.42 -29.21
CA PHE A 511 -28.67 2.47 -28.20
C PHE A 511 -29.32 3.77 -28.69
N THR A 512 -30.07 4.39 -27.79
CA THR A 512 -30.62 5.74 -28.03
C THR A 512 -29.54 6.81 -27.86
N PRO A 513 -29.68 8.00 -28.48
CA PRO A 513 -28.75 9.11 -28.26
C PRO A 513 -28.57 9.51 -26.77
N SER A 514 -29.64 9.38 -25.97
CA SER A 514 -29.60 9.64 -24.53
C SER A 514 -28.74 8.62 -23.77
N GLU A 515 -28.85 7.33 -24.12
CA GLU A 515 -28.01 6.28 -23.53
C GLU A 515 -26.54 6.47 -23.93
N ILE A 516 -26.26 6.80 -25.19
CA ILE A 516 -24.89 7.10 -25.65
C ILE A 516 -24.30 8.27 -24.87
N ALA A 517 -25.08 9.33 -24.59
CA ALA A 517 -24.61 10.46 -23.78
C ALA A 517 -24.29 10.06 -22.33
N LYS A 518 -25.11 9.17 -21.74
CA LYS A 518 -24.84 8.63 -20.39
C LYS A 518 -23.59 7.76 -20.35
N VAL A 519 -23.40 6.89 -21.36
CA VAL A 519 -22.17 6.08 -21.48
C VAL A 519 -20.95 6.99 -21.69
N LYS A 520 -21.06 8.05 -22.50
CA LYS A 520 -19.98 9.05 -22.66
C LYS A 520 -19.54 9.62 -21.32
N SER A 521 -20.49 10.12 -20.54
CA SER A 521 -20.20 10.70 -19.24
C SER A 521 -19.57 9.69 -18.28
N HIS A 522 -20.07 8.45 -18.26
CA HIS A 522 -19.49 7.41 -17.42
C HIS A 522 -18.07 7.01 -17.85
N PHE A 523 -17.85 6.79 -19.14
CA PHE A 523 -16.56 6.42 -19.72
C PHE A 523 -15.49 7.49 -19.47
N ASN A 524 -15.81 8.75 -19.77
CA ASN A 524 -14.86 9.86 -19.64
C ASN A 524 -14.38 10.08 -18.20
N SER A 525 -15.17 9.69 -17.19
CA SER A 525 -14.87 9.99 -15.77
C SER A 525 -14.55 8.77 -14.91
N ASN A 526 -14.79 7.54 -15.38
CA ASN A 526 -14.68 6.33 -14.55
C ASN A 526 -13.97 5.16 -15.23
N VAL A 527 -13.83 5.14 -16.56
CA VAL A 527 -13.17 4.04 -17.29
C VAL A 527 -11.80 4.53 -17.74
N LEU A 528 -10.87 4.55 -16.80
CA LEU A 528 -9.53 5.10 -17.00
C LEU A 528 -8.50 3.96 -16.99
N GLY A 529 -7.69 3.85 -18.05
CA GLY A 529 -6.61 2.85 -18.12
C GLY A 529 -5.53 3.04 -17.04
N ARG A 530 -5.36 4.28 -16.57
CA ARG A 530 -4.45 4.66 -15.47
C ARG A 530 -5.07 4.51 -14.07
N GLY A 531 -6.36 4.15 -13.96
CA GLY A 531 -7.10 4.15 -12.69
C GLY A 531 -7.55 5.55 -12.25
N LYS A 532 -8.25 5.61 -11.11
CA LYS A 532 -8.75 6.85 -10.48
C LYS A 532 -8.19 7.07 -9.07
N ILE A 533 -7.31 6.19 -8.63
CA ILE A 533 -6.56 6.31 -7.39
C ILE A 533 -5.10 6.24 -7.82
N PRO A 534 -4.28 7.25 -7.53
CA PRO A 534 -2.90 7.26 -7.98
C PRO A 534 -2.08 6.20 -7.25
N ALA A 535 -0.97 5.78 -7.85
CA ALA A 535 0.00 4.94 -7.18
C ALA A 535 0.80 5.78 -6.18
N ILE A 536 1.18 5.18 -5.07
CA ILE A 536 2.01 5.81 -4.03
C ILE A 536 3.35 5.08 -3.94
N ARG A 537 4.34 5.71 -3.32
CA ARG A 537 5.63 5.09 -3.03
C ARG A 537 6.02 5.37 -1.60
N VAL A 538 6.54 4.32 -0.95
CA VAL A 538 7.19 4.38 0.36
C VAL A 538 8.59 3.81 0.19
N GLY A 539 9.62 4.62 0.41
CA GLY A 539 11.00 4.19 0.15
C GLY A 539 11.22 3.92 -1.33
N SER A 540 11.87 2.80 -1.62
CA SER A 540 12.08 2.29 -2.97
C SER A 540 10.87 1.50 -3.51
N GLN A 541 9.81 1.30 -2.72
CA GLN A 541 8.71 0.41 -3.05
C GLN A 541 7.48 1.19 -3.56
N PRO A 542 7.08 1.02 -4.84
CA PRO A 542 5.80 1.51 -5.34
C PRO A 542 4.65 0.60 -4.92
N TYR A 543 3.49 1.20 -4.63
CA TYR A 543 2.23 0.53 -4.32
C TYR A 543 1.12 1.08 -5.21
N GLY A 544 0.44 0.18 -5.92
CA GLY A 544 -0.81 0.50 -6.62
C GLY A 544 -2.01 0.27 -5.70
N ILE A 545 -2.95 1.21 -5.66
CA ILE A 545 -4.19 1.09 -4.89
C ILE A 545 -5.33 0.71 -5.85
N LEU A 546 -5.97 -0.43 -5.59
CA LEU A 546 -7.08 -0.93 -6.41
C LEU A 546 -8.35 -1.04 -5.58
N ALA A 547 -9.34 -0.20 -5.90
CA ALA A 547 -10.69 -0.36 -5.37
C ALA A 547 -11.34 -1.63 -5.94
N THR A 548 -11.80 -2.52 -5.07
CA THR A 548 -12.46 -3.77 -5.47
C THR A 548 -13.63 -4.10 -4.54
N THR A 549 -14.56 -4.91 -5.04
CA THR A 549 -15.71 -5.39 -4.28
C THR A 549 -16.14 -6.77 -4.78
N ALA A 550 -16.98 -7.46 -4.01
CA ALA A 550 -17.62 -8.67 -4.47
C ALA A 550 -18.74 -8.33 -5.47
N PHE A 551 -18.39 -8.16 -6.75
CA PHE A 551 -19.33 -7.79 -7.82
C PHE A 551 -20.58 -8.69 -7.85
N SER A 552 -20.43 -9.99 -7.56
CA SER A 552 -21.56 -10.93 -7.47
C SER A 552 -22.58 -10.62 -6.39
N LYS A 553 -22.22 -9.82 -5.39
CA LYS A 553 -23.08 -9.38 -4.27
C LYS A 553 -23.50 -7.91 -4.39
N LEU A 554 -23.03 -7.21 -5.43
CA LEU A 554 -23.28 -5.79 -5.58
C LEU A 554 -24.74 -5.56 -6.01
N ALA A 555 -25.46 -4.79 -5.21
CA ALA A 555 -26.83 -4.39 -5.48
C ALA A 555 -26.87 -2.89 -5.78
N TYR A 556 -27.55 -2.54 -6.87
CA TYR A 556 -27.79 -1.15 -7.25
C TYR A 556 -29.25 -0.81 -7.06
N SER A 557 -29.55 0.42 -6.64
CA SER A 557 -30.92 0.91 -6.71
C SER A 557 -31.37 0.99 -8.17
N THR A 558 -32.61 0.58 -8.46
CA THR A 558 -33.16 0.58 -9.81
C THR A 558 -33.76 1.93 -10.22
N THR A 559 -33.56 2.99 -9.43
CA THR A 559 -34.04 4.35 -9.72
C THR A 559 -33.37 4.97 -10.95
N SER A 560 -34.07 5.90 -11.61
CA SER A 560 -33.53 6.66 -12.74
C SER A 560 -32.32 7.49 -12.33
N GLY A 561 -31.22 7.42 -13.08
CA GLY A 561 -29.99 8.16 -12.79
C GLY A 561 -28.74 7.34 -13.13
N GLN A 562 -27.63 7.68 -12.48
CA GLN A 562 -26.36 6.96 -12.61
C GLN A 562 -26.45 5.53 -12.06
N GLU A 563 -27.11 5.32 -10.91
CA GLU A 563 -27.30 3.99 -10.33
C GLU A 563 -28.11 3.07 -11.25
N GLY A 564 -29.17 3.58 -11.89
CA GLY A 564 -29.93 2.81 -12.88
C GLY A 564 -29.12 2.45 -14.14
N LEU A 565 -28.15 3.29 -14.54
CA LEU A 565 -27.19 2.94 -15.61
C LEU A 565 -26.27 1.81 -15.15
N LEU A 566 -25.67 1.94 -13.96
CA LEU A 566 -24.77 0.94 -13.38
C LEU A 566 -25.48 -0.40 -13.16
N ALA A 567 -26.72 -0.39 -12.67
CA ALA A 567 -27.55 -1.57 -12.51
C ALA A 567 -27.74 -2.34 -13.83
N LYS A 568 -28.04 -1.61 -14.92
CA LYS A 568 -28.19 -2.19 -16.26
C LYS A 568 -26.85 -2.69 -16.81
N MET A 569 -25.79 -1.92 -16.66
CA MET A 569 -24.45 -2.29 -17.11
C MET A 569 -23.96 -3.56 -16.40
N HIS A 570 -24.13 -3.63 -15.08
CA HIS A 570 -23.79 -4.79 -14.28
C HIS A 570 -24.57 -6.04 -14.72
N SER A 571 -25.90 -5.97 -14.67
CA SER A 571 -26.76 -7.14 -14.93
C SER A 571 -26.78 -7.60 -16.40
N ARG A 572 -26.73 -6.66 -17.36
CA ARG A 572 -26.91 -6.98 -18.79
C ARG A 572 -25.62 -7.11 -19.58
N LEU A 573 -24.49 -6.61 -19.08
CA LEU A 573 -23.21 -6.65 -19.78
C LEU A 573 -22.12 -7.31 -18.95
N LEU A 574 -21.82 -6.79 -17.76
CA LEU A 574 -20.67 -7.27 -16.97
C LEU A 574 -20.88 -8.71 -16.46
N THR A 575 -22.06 -9.06 -15.96
CA THR A 575 -22.35 -10.43 -15.49
C THR A 575 -22.31 -11.47 -16.63
N PRO A 576 -22.87 -11.24 -17.82
CA PRO A 576 -22.65 -12.15 -18.95
C PRO A 576 -21.19 -12.21 -19.42
N MET A 577 -20.50 -11.06 -19.47
CA MET A 577 -19.09 -10.98 -19.86
C MET A 577 -18.17 -11.71 -18.89
N SER A 578 -18.50 -11.73 -17.59
CA SER A 578 -17.69 -12.45 -16.61
C SER A 578 -17.57 -13.93 -16.95
N LYS A 579 -18.64 -14.57 -17.46
CA LYS A 579 -18.58 -15.98 -17.90
C LYS A 579 -17.60 -16.19 -19.06
N VAL A 580 -17.48 -15.21 -19.95
CA VAL A 580 -16.50 -15.24 -21.04
C VAL A 580 -15.10 -15.08 -20.48
N TRP A 581 -14.89 -14.12 -19.59
CA TRP A 581 -13.60 -13.90 -18.93
C TRP A 581 -13.15 -15.11 -18.10
N ASP A 582 -14.06 -15.77 -17.39
CA ASP A 582 -13.79 -17.01 -16.63
C ASP A 582 -13.29 -18.13 -17.56
N GLY A 583 -13.89 -18.26 -18.75
CA GLY A 583 -13.43 -19.21 -19.78
C GLY A 583 -12.06 -18.85 -20.38
N LEU A 584 -11.75 -17.55 -20.49
CA LEU A 584 -10.46 -17.07 -20.97
C LEU A 584 -9.36 -17.14 -19.91
N LEU A 585 -9.71 -17.13 -18.62
CA LEU A 585 -8.76 -17.19 -17.51
C LEU A 585 -7.84 -18.41 -17.59
N GLY A 586 -8.36 -19.55 -18.09
CA GLY A 586 -7.57 -20.75 -18.33
C GLY A 586 -6.52 -20.63 -19.44
N GLN A 587 -6.61 -19.62 -20.29
CA GLN A 587 -5.67 -19.34 -21.39
C GLN A 587 -4.57 -18.35 -21.01
N VAL A 588 -4.70 -17.70 -19.84
CA VAL A 588 -3.69 -16.76 -19.35
C VAL A 588 -2.43 -17.53 -18.96
N ALA A 589 -1.27 -17.08 -19.46
CA ALA A 589 0.02 -17.65 -19.09
C ALA A 589 0.25 -17.50 -17.57
N ARG A 590 0.64 -18.60 -16.91
CA ARG A 590 0.84 -18.63 -15.45
C ARG A 590 2.12 -19.38 -15.09
N ALA A 591 2.81 -18.91 -14.05
CA ALA A 591 4.06 -19.53 -13.59
C ALA A 591 3.89 -20.96 -13.04
N SER A 592 2.67 -21.33 -12.61
CA SER A 592 2.39 -22.59 -11.89
C SER A 592 2.06 -23.80 -12.77
N GLY A 593 2.03 -23.66 -14.11
CA GLY A 593 1.56 -24.72 -15.02
C GLY A 593 2.61 -25.77 -15.44
N ILE A 594 3.82 -25.77 -14.88
CA ILE A 594 4.99 -26.24 -15.63
C ILE A 594 5.63 -27.48 -15.01
N VAL A 595 5.53 -28.60 -15.73
CA VAL A 595 6.15 -29.90 -15.38
C VAL A 595 7.54 -30.06 -16.02
N ASN A 596 7.84 -29.32 -17.10
CA ASN A 596 9.10 -29.41 -17.85
C ASN A 596 9.99 -28.14 -17.70
N PRO A 597 11.23 -28.26 -17.19
CA PRO A 597 12.15 -27.13 -16.99
C PRO A 597 12.44 -26.28 -18.24
N ASN A 598 12.45 -26.85 -19.44
CA ASN A 598 12.77 -26.10 -20.67
C ASN A 598 11.60 -25.21 -21.13
N GLU A 599 10.35 -25.65 -20.91
CA GLU A 599 9.16 -24.85 -21.18
C GLU A 599 8.97 -23.74 -20.13
N LYS A 600 9.50 -23.95 -18.91
CA LYS A 600 9.49 -22.97 -17.82
C LYS A 600 10.15 -21.66 -18.21
N ASN A 601 11.36 -21.74 -18.76
CA ASN A 601 12.11 -20.55 -19.14
C ASN A 601 11.43 -19.79 -20.27
N LYS A 602 10.92 -20.49 -21.30
CA LYS A 602 10.21 -19.85 -22.42
C LYS A 602 8.94 -19.13 -21.95
N GLN A 603 8.08 -19.81 -21.19
CA GLN A 603 6.83 -19.19 -20.72
C GLN A 603 7.09 -18.06 -19.73
N PHE A 604 8.13 -18.17 -18.90
CA PHE A 604 8.56 -17.08 -18.03
C PHE A 604 9.05 -15.86 -18.85
N LEU A 605 9.84 -16.08 -19.90
CA LEU A 605 10.26 -15.03 -20.84
C LEU A 605 9.07 -14.38 -21.55
N GLU A 606 8.07 -15.16 -21.95
CA GLU A 606 6.83 -14.65 -22.54
C GLU A 606 6.03 -13.80 -21.54
N ILE A 607 5.94 -14.21 -20.27
CA ILE A 607 5.25 -13.45 -19.21
C ILE A 607 5.96 -12.13 -18.93
N ILE A 608 7.29 -12.12 -18.79
CA ILE A 608 8.04 -10.88 -18.55
C ILE A 608 8.10 -9.98 -19.79
N GLY A 609 7.90 -10.55 -20.99
CA GLY A 609 7.84 -9.82 -22.25
C GLY A 609 6.48 -9.16 -22.53
N LEU A 610 5.48 -9.32 -21.65
CA LEU A 610 4.20 -8.65 -21.77
C LEU A 610 4.35 -7.14 -21.51
N HIS A 611 3.78 -6.33 -22.40
CA HIS A 611 3.69 -4.88 -22.20
C HIS A 611 2.34 -4.49 -21.59
N PRO A 612 2.31 -3.53 -20.64
CA PRO A 612 1.06 -3.03 -20.05
C PRO A 612 0.26 -2.15 -21.03
N SER A 613 0.90 -1.66 -22.10
CA SER A 613 0.31 -0.84 -23.14
C SER A 613 0.36 -1.53 -24.50
N SER A 614 -0.52 -1.10 -25.41
CA SER A 614 -0.51 -1.60 -26.79
C SER A 614 0.72 -1.05 -27.53
N VAL A 615 1.64 -1.95 -27.90
CA VAL A 615 2.88 -1.61 -28.64
C VAL A 615 2.77 -1.93 -30.13
N GLU A 616 1.82 -2.77 -30.53
CA GLU A 616 1.55 -3.12 -31.92
C GLU A 616 0.10 -2.83 -32.28
N PHE A 617 -0.10 -2.17 -33.42
CA PHE A 617 -1.42 -1.85 -33.94
C PHE A 617 -1.63 -2.55 -35.27
N TYR A 618 -2.77 -3.22 -35.38
CA TYR A 618 -3.17 -3.91 -36.61
C TYR A 618 -4.45 -3.29 -37.14
N GLN A 619 -4.51 -3.11 -38.46
CA GLN A 619 -5.69 -2.64 -39.15
C GLN A 619 -6.30 -3.77 -39.97
N ARG A 620 -7.63 -3.74 -40.09
CA ARG A 620 -8.41 -4.64 -40.93
C ARG A 620 -9.45 -3.85 -41.69
N PHE A 621 -9.54 -4.10 -43.00
CA PHE A 621 -10.54 -3.46 -43.84
C PHE A 621 -11.88 -4.19 -43.71
N ALA A 622 -12.95 -3.41 -43.67
CA ALA A 622 -14.33 -3.89 -43.69
C ALA A 622 -15.07 -3.24 -44.85
N SER A 623 -15.95 -4.01 -45.51
CA SER A 623 -16.80 -3.51 -46.59
C SER A 623 -18.25 -3.89 -46.36
N GLY A 624 -19.18 -3.06 -46.83
CA GLY A 624 -20.61 -3.33 -46.73
C GLY A 624 -21.05 -4.43 -47.69
N SER A 625 -22.02 -5.23 -47.27
CA SER A 625 -22.61 -6.31 -48.06
C SER A 625 -23.08 -5.86 -49.46
N TYR A 626 -23.68 -4.67 -49.58
CA TYR A 626 -24.12 -4.11 -50.87
C TYR A 626 -22.98 -3.77 -51.82
N PHE A 627 -21.85 -3.28 -51.32
CA PHE A 627 -20.68 -3.01 -52.16
C PHE A 627 -20.13 -4.33 -52.72
N LEU A 628 -19.99 -5.36 -51.88
CA LEU A 628 -19.52 -6.67 -52.30
C LEU A 628 -20.49 -7.32 -53.30
N TRP A 629 -21.79 -7.19 -53.08
CA TRP A 629 -22.81 -7.63 -54.04
C TRP A 629 -22.64 -6.89 -55.39
N ASN A 630 -22.50 -5.57 -55.39
CA ASN A 630 -22.35 -4.79 -56.61
C ASN A 630 -21.06 -5.13 -57.35
N LEU A 631 -19.96 -5.30 -56.60
CA LEU A 631 -18.67 -5.72 -57.14
C LEU A 631 -18.75 -7.13 -57.75
N TYR A 632 -19.45 -8.06 -57.09
CA TYR A 632 -19.69 -9.39 -57.63
C TYR A 632 -20.47 -9.31 -58.95
N ASN A 633 -21.58 -8.59 -59.00
CA ASN A 633 -22.38 -8.48 -60.23
C ASN A 633 -21.63 -7.75 -61.35
N TYR A 634 -20.85 -6.73 -61.02
CA TYR A 634 -19.95 -6.08 -61.96
C TYR A 634 -18.87 -7.05 -62.48
N SER A 635 -18.30 -7.89 -61.62
CA SER A 635 -17.33 -8.92 -62.02
C SER A 635 -17.93 -10.00 -62.93
N GLN A 636 -19.22 -10.32 -62.77
CA GLN A 636 -19.93 -11.20 -63.70
C GLN A 636 -20.20 -10.54 -65.05
N PHE A 637 -20.36 -9.21 -65.08
CA PHE A 637 -20.59 -8.44 -66.30
C PHE A 637 -19.30 -8.25 -67.13
N ILE A 638 -18.15 -8.09 -66.48
CA ILE A 638 -16.84 -8.00 -67.15
C ILE A 638 -16.19 -9.39 -67.21
N GLN A 639 -16.27 -10.05 -68.37
CA GLN A 639 -15.61 -11.34 -68.59
C GLN A 639 -14.10 -11.23 -68.29
N GLY A 640 -13.65 -11.94 -67.24
CA GLY A 640 -12.23 -12.04 -66.86
C GLY A 640 -11.87 -11.47 -65.48
N ALA A 641 -12.80 -10.83 -64.75
CA ALA A 641 -12.55 -10.42 -63.38
C ALA A 641 -12.70 -11.63 -62.42
N THR A 642 -11.67 -11.92 -61.61
CA THR A 642 -11.76 -12.94 -60.56
C THR A 642 -12.79 -12.52 -59.52
N SER A 643 -13.79 -13.37 -59.26
CA SER A 643 -14.70 -13.22 -58.12
C SER A 643 -13.88 -13.03 -56.83
N PRO A 644 -14.23 -12.12 -55.93
CA PRO A 644 -13.48 -11.90 -54.69
C PRO A 644 -13.52 -13.15 -53.81
N ALA A 645 -12.52 -14.03 -53.98
CA ALA A 645 -12.45 -15.35 -53.33
C ALA A 645 -12.00 -15.30 -51.86
N THR A 646 -11.57 -14.15 -51.36
CA THR A 646 -10.97 -13.96 -50.02
C THR A 646 -11.88 -13.22 -49.03
N VAL A 647 -13.19 -13.28 -49.25
CA VAL A 647 -14.19 -12.69 -48.34
C VAL A 647 -14.55 -13.71 -47.25
N SER A 648 -14.18 -13.43 -46.00
CA SER A 648 -14.50 -14.32 -44.87
C SER A 648 -15.94 -14.07 -44.38
N TYR A 649 -16.90 -14.85 -44.86
CA TYR A 649 -18.26 -14.87 -44.31
C TYR A 649 -18.33 -15.38 -42.85
N ALA A 650 -17.24 -15.94 -42.32
CA ALA A 650 -17.18 -16.45 -40.96
C ALA A 650 -17.31 -15.34 -39.90
N SER A 651 -16.95 -14.08 -40.20
CA SER A 651 -16.93 -13.02 -39.19
C SER A 651 -18.32 -12.64 -38.68
N SER A 652 -19.35 -12.53 -39.54
CA SER A 652 -20.70 -12.14 -39.11
C SER A 652 -21.38 -13.23 -38.27
N LEU A 653 -21.19 -14.50 -38.63
CA LEU A 653 -21.65 -15.64 -37.84
C LEU A 653 -20.92 -15.74 -36.49
N GLN A 654 -19.61 -15.45 -36.46
CA GLN A 654 -18.84 -15.37 -35.22
C GLN A 654 -19.35 -14.25 -34.31
N PHE A 655 -19.63 -13.06 -34.86
CA PHE A 655 -20.26 -11.98 -34.10
C PHE A 655 -21.64 -12.37 -33.58
N ALA A 656 -22.49 -13.02 -34.38
CA ALA A 656 -23.82 -13.47 -33.96
C ALA A 656 -23.76 -14.49 -32.83
N THR A 657 -22.83 -15.44 -32.95
CA THR A 657 -22.57 -16.46 -31.94
C THR A 657 -22.07 -15.81 -30.66
N ALA A 658 -21.10 -14.89 -30.74
CA ALA A 658 -20.59 -14.15 -29.59
C ALA A 658 -21.70 -13.35 -28.88
N PHE A 659 -22.53 -12.60 -29.62
CA PHE A 659 -23.66 -11.84 -29.08
C PHE A 659 -24.69 -12.73 -28.39
N THR A 660 -25.02 -13.88 -29.01
CA THR A 660 -25.97 -14.85 -28.44
C THR A 660 -25.41 -15.49 -27.18
N ASN A 661 -24.12 -15.83 -27.15
CA ASN A 661 -23.45 -16.43 -26.00
C ASN A 661 -23.42 -15.51 -24.77
N ILE A 662 -23.36 -14.19 -24.97
CA ILE A 662 -23.45 -13.20 -23.89
C ILE A 662 -24.89 -12.75 -23.61
N GLY A 663 -25.90 -13.40 -24.20
CA GLY A 663 -27.31 -13.14 -23.92
C GLY A 663 -27.84 -11.81 -24.48
N LEU A 664 -27.11 -11.18 -25.40
CA LEU A 664 -27.56 -9.96 -26.07
C LEU A 664 -28.40 -10.31 -27.29
N THR A 665 -29.72 -10.23 -27.15
CA THR A 665 -30.69 -10.38 -28.25
C THR A 665 -31.25 -9.02 -28.65
N SER A 666 -31.15 -8.66 -29.92
CA SER A 666 -31.80 -7.47 -30.49
C SER A 666 -32.87 -7.86 -31.49
N LEU A 667 -34.01 -7.17 -31.48
CA LEU A 667 -35.08 -7.30 -32.49
C LEU A 667 -34.61 -6.91 -33.89
N HIS A 668 -33.61 -6.03 -33.97
CA HIS A 668 -32.96 -5.60 -35.21
C HIS A 668 -31.45 -5.84 -35.13
N ALA A 669 -30.91 -6.56 -36.10
CA ALA A 669 -29.48 -6.79 -36.20
C ALA A 669 -28.74 -5.44 -36.30
N PRO A 670 -27.72 -5.18 -35.46
CA PRO A 670 -26.91 -3.98 -35.56
C PRO A 670 -26.14 -3.90 -36.88
N ARG A 671 -25.78 -2.69 -37.33
CA ARG A 671 -25.05 -2.50 -38.60
C ARG A 671 -23.71 -3.23 -38.70
N VAL A 672 -23.06 -3.52 -37.57
CA VAL A 672 -21.82 -4.32 -37.56
C VAL A 672 -22.00 -5.70 -38.21
N PHE A 673 -23.22 -6.24 -38.23
CA PHE A 673 -23.56 -7.51 -38.88
C PHE A 673 -23.60 -7.41 -40.41
N ASP A 674 -23.77 -6.22 -40.96
CA ASP A 674 -23.79 -5.97 -42.41
C ASP A 674 -22.37 -5.78 -42.99
N LEU A 675 -21.37 -5.70 -42.10
CA LEU A 675 -19.97 -5.55 -42.49
C LEU A 675 -19.33 -6.91 -42.71
N THR A 676 -18.61 -7.00 -43.82
CA THR A 676 -17.78 -8.14 -44.14
C THR A 676 -16.32 -7.75 -44.03
N TYR A 677 -15.57 -8.50 -43.23
CA TYR A 677 -14.20 -8.19 -42.90
C TYR A 677 -13.25 -9.01 -43.78
N VAL A 678 -12.17 -8.37 -44.23
CA VAL A 678 -11.08 -9.10 -44.90
C VAL A 678 -10.45 -10.06 -43.89
N SER A 679 -10.16 -11.29 -44.31
CA SER A 679 -9.57 -12.32 -43.44
C SER A 679 -8.21 -11.90 -42.88
N GLU A 680 -7.43 -11.20 -43.70
CA GLU A 680 -6.11 -10.70 -43.35
C GLU A 680 -6.20 -9.36 -42.59
N HIS A 681 -5.46 -9.27 -41.50
CA HIS A 681 -5.06 -8.02 -40.86
C HIS A 681 -3.67 -7.60 -41.35
N LYS A 682 -3.42 -6.29 -41.39
CA LYS A 682 -2.12 -5.71 -41.74
C LYS A 682 -1.56 -4.93 -40.56
N PHE A 683 -0.27 -5.10 -40.29
CA PHE A 683 0.44 -4.29 -39.31
C PHE A 683 0.44 -2.82 -39.74
N LEU A 684 0.20 -1.92 -38.79
CA LEU A 684 0.23 -0.48 -39.02
C LEU A 684 1.67 0.04 -38.89
N ASN A 685 2.44 -0.07 -39.99
CA ASN A 685 3.89 0.21 -40.04
C ASN A 685 4.28 1.71 -40.12
N GLY A 686 3.32 2.64 -40.20
CA GLY A 686 3.61 4.07 -40.44
C GLY A 686 3.47 4.92 -39.17
N PRO A 687 4.26 6.01 -39.03
CA PRO A 687 3.98 7.01 -38.01
C PRO A 687 2.62 7.64 -38.29
N VAL A 688 1.71 7.59 -37.30
CA VAL A 688 0.35 8.13 -37.46
C VAL A 688 0.32 9.66 -37.29
N ILE A 689 1.27 10.22 -36.51
CA ILE A 689 1.32 11.65 -36.16
C ILE A 689 2.77 12.17 -36.10
N ASP A 690 3.67 11.46 -35.40
CA ASP A 690 5.07 11.89 -35.18
C ASP A 690 6.03 10.83 -35.75
N PRO A 691 7.05 11.20 -36.55
CA PRO A 691 8.06 10.26 -37.07
C PRO A 691 9.00 9.69 -36.00
N LEU A 692 9.06 10.31 -34.82
CA LEU A 692 9.88 9.85 -33.70
C LEU A 692 9.13 8.78 -32.89
N LYS A 693 9.89 7.94 -32.16
CA LYS A 693 9.31 6.92 -31.28
C LYS A 693 8.36 7.55 -30.24
N PHE A 694 7.32 6.82 -29.85
CA PHE A 694 6.45 7.22 -28.75
C PHE A 694 7.26 7.48 -27.48
N SER A 695 6.88 8.51 -26.74
CA SER A 695 7.58 8.98 -25.56
C SER A 695 6.57 9.60 -24.62
N GLU A 696 6.76 9.41 -23.30
CA GLU A 696 5.88 9.99 -22.29
C GLU A 696 6.31 11.39 -21.84
N SER A 697 7.60 11.72 -21.95
CA SER A 697 8.16 13.03 -21.58
C SER A 697 8.33 14.00 -22.76
N ARG A 698 8.41 13.50 -23.99
CA ARG A 698 8.63 14.31 -25.19
C ARG A 698 7.30 14.72 -25.80
N SER A 699 7.13 16.01 -26.02
CA SER A 699 5.98 16.54 -26.76
C SER A 699 6.00 16.14 -28.24
N ILE A 700 4.83 16.22 -28.89
CA ILE A 700 4.71 16.02 -30.33
C ILE A 700 5.63 17.02 -31.03
N LYS A 701 6.42 16.53 -31.99
CA LYS A 701 7.35 17.38 -32.74
C LYS A 701 6.61 18.59 -33.32
N PRO A 702 7.08 19.83 -33.07
CA PRO A 702 6.52 21.02 -33.69
C PRO A 702 6.56 20.93 -35.22
N MET A 703 5.50 21.40 -35.86
CA MET A 703 5.36 21.45 -37.31
C MET A 703 5.72 22.84 -37.88
N GLY A 704 5.54 23.92 -37.09
CA GLY A 704 5.81 25.31 -37.47
C GLY A 704 6.92 25.99 -36.66
N SER A 705 7.34 27.20 -37.08
CA SER A 705 8.37 28.01 -36.39
C SER A 705 7.93 28.55 -35.03
N ASN A 706 6.63 28.59 -34.76
CA ASN A 706 6.04 29.10 -33.52
C ASN A 706 5.91 28.02 -32.43
N GLY A 707 6.40 26.79 -32.68
CA GLY A 707 6.32 25.68 -31.72
C GLY A 707 5.01 24.89 -31.76
N GLU A 708 4.05 25.28 -32.61
CA GLU A 708 2.78 24.58 -32.81
C GLU A 708 3.00 23.16 -33.34
N ASN A 709 2.20 22.21 -32.85
CA ASN A 709 2.24 20.80 -33.23
C ASN A 709 0.92 20.35 -33.89
N TYR A 710 0.84 19.05 -34.22
CA TYR A 710 -0.33 18.48 -34.90
C TYR A 710 -1.67 18.67 -34.17
N ILE A 711 -1.67 18.68 -32.82
CA ILE A 711 -2.87 18.93 -32.03
C ILE A 711 -3.33 20.38 -32.19
N ASP A 712 -2.39 21.34 -32.19
CA ASP A 712 -2.71 22.76 -32.40
C ASP A 712 -3.33 22.97 -33.78
N TRP A 713 -2.76 22.33 -34.82
CA TRP A 713 -3.34 22.32 -36.17
C TRP A 713 -4.77 21.79 -36.16
N LEU A 714 -5.05 20.67 -35.49
CA LEU A 714 -6.41 20.10 -35.40
C LEU A 714 -7.41 21.06 -34.73
N ILE A 715 -6.97 21.83 -33.73
CA ILE A 715 -7.80 22.80 -33.02
C ILE A 715 -8.10 24.02 -33.90
N MET A 716 -7.11 24.48 -34.66
CA MET A 716 -7.21 25.67 -35.52
C MET A 716 -7.86 25.39 -36.88
N SER A 717 -7.94 24.12 -37.29
CA SER A 717 -8.41 23.71 -38.61
C SER A 717 -9.90 23.42 -38.64
N ASN A 718 -10.54 23.81 -39.75
CA ASN A 718 -11.90 23.36 -40.04
C ASN A 718 -11.91 21.97 -40.70
N TRP A 719 -13.10 21.38 -40.83
CA TRP A 719 -13.28 20.04 -41.43
C TRP A 719 -12.63 19.87 -42.80
N GLU A 720 -12.71 20.86 -43.70
CA GLU A 720 -12.16 20.74 -45.04
C GLU A 720 -10.64 20.73 -45.02
N GLN A 721 -10.03 21.55 -44.17
CA GLN A 721 -8.58 21.57 -43.95
C GLN A 721 -8.09 20.25 -43.39
N VAL A 722 -8.76 19.70 -42.36
CA VAL A 722 -8.41 18.39 -41.79
C VAL A 722 -8.54 17.28 -42.84
N ARG A 723 -9.63 17.27 -43.61
CA ARG A 723 -9.88 16.24 -44.64
C ARG A 723 -8.87 16.28 -45.79
N SER A 724 -8.38 17.47 -46.15
CA SER A 724 -7.43 17.66 -47.24
C SER A 724 -5.96 17.62 -46.79
N GLU A 725 -5.71 17.42 -45.50
CA GLU A 725 -4.37 17.52 -44.89
C GLU A 725 -3.70 18.86 -45.23
N ASP A 726 -4.49 19.95 -45.21
CA ASP A 726 -4.00 21.30 -45.47
C ASP A 726 -3.39 21.90 -44.20
N PHE A 727 -2.06 21.91 -44.15
CA PHE A 727 -1.26 22.49 -43.06
C PHE A 727 -0.93 23.97 -43.26
N SER A 728 -1.59 24.69 -44.17
CA SER A 728 -1.26 26.09 -44.47
C SER A 728 -1.49 27.07 -43.31
N ASN A 729 -2.26 26.68 -42.28
CA ASN A 729 -2.57 27.49 -41.11
C ASN A 729 -1.65 27.25 -39.90
N ILE A 730 -0.67 26.34 -40.00
CA ILE A 730 0.32 26.11 -38.94
C ILE A 730 1.65 26.81 -39.28
N GLY A 731 2.27 27.49 -38.32
CA GLY A 731 3.51 28.24 -38.53
C GLY A 731 3.38 29.55 -39.32
N ALA A 732 2.17 30.09 -39.42
CA ALA A 732 1.89 31.42 -39.96
C ALA A 732 2.26 32.55 -38.98
#